data_AF-A0A9P1AI49-F1
#
_entry.id   AF-A0A9P1AI49-F1
#
_cell.length_a   1.000
_cell.length_b   1.000
_cell.length_c   1.000
_cell.angle_alpha   90.00
_cell.angle_beta   90.00
_cell.angle_gamma   90.00
#
_symmetry.space_group_name_H-M   'P 1'
#
loop_
_entity.id
_entity.type
_entity.pdbx_description
1 polymer ?
#
loop_
_entity_poly.entity_id
_entity_poly.type
_entity_poly.pdbx_seq_one_letter_code
_entity_poly.pdbx_strand_id
1 'polypeptide(L)'
;MSETVSEKSPKEETPEKVKRRTPHVKPNVEVRRELFRGIVDGTGEQDEKRELVNKLSFEFFEEDLKKCTANKTKDGLELMLRHMPNKNKPQGVELSNWYMDAFVTWLEQKGNEDELQEEFLSERTLETALGTAIEEPLISHGISRIFGISQETIEQKVMEKINYFLENKNYKEGGILAAKNNFVDRFEFDQIALPLLLADKFPNVLGMMMKSTRLQKEFISFLDNLVGKTDAELTKFFEKYEYLNFPEITLRRFRGHTLKAFMTKFFNGVVKDCGFDLKQERDAPKLRLELSKSALKYYSKQRFDVREASDTWYHEHVEDTLRKSSDIITAYYLAFLWSSDEEAKRIDAICWVQHLNIPQDKIPDVMRNEWNVPERESLREQARMIVAERSFRNLGAPEEGEQLFASGLDKNWPIKIVETEEGFVEMCSKLGELIKESEEVYVGYDSEGKEANLVQPGNAKIALVQLFFLETAWIIDNVRLESLELDVQDKVWADFADKLFRSENVLLVGFDMQNDLRNLMTVSNLQKVIELSEIKNVVCLKELGEAICRVDLQLLGMPKSTFRLSVLSKHILGWDIDKAEQASNWQFRPLRKVQILYAAVDAIVVSEIFKRIVEKAKLWDASVEYPRLLKQANVHYLIFEKNRNKKLAQKMPCWPELFKMLSACHDPNKASIRPSEAKVIVDTMVLGFGKILEKLGVDVIVPNKPADFHRELAKMKDGSSEQRIIATVESKSYEAMKNEYSKFFLMKDVYSVQVLTHLIEFCKQYNIEIKYEDNHGFLSAYPKKEVKGREENEGRMGT
;
A
#
# COMPACT_ATOMS: atom_id res chain seq x y z
N MET A 1 34.09 -60.94 -43.16
CA MET A 1 35.48 -60.59 -42.81
C MET A 1 35.70 -61.06 -41.38
N SER A 2 36.56 -62.08 -41.23
CA SER A 2 37.41 -62.47 -40.07
C SER A 2 37.09 -61.86 -38.69
N GLU A 3 36.73 -62.67 -37.67
CA GLU A 3 37.65 -63.27 -36.64
C GLU A 3 38.41 -62.21 -35.81
N THR A 4 38.50 -62.17 -34.47
CA THR A 4 38.39 -63.19 -33.40
C THR A 4 38.43 -62.53 -31.98
N VAL A 5 37.52 -62.95 -31.10
CA VAL A 5 37.70 -63.51 -29.73
C VAL A 5 38.67 -62.88 -28.70
N SER A 6 38.14 -62.58 -27.50
CA SER A 6 38.73 -62.95 -26.18
C SER A 6 37.85 -62.50 -24.99
N GLU A 7 36.95 -63.35 -24.51
CA GLU A 7 36.36 -63.32 -23.17
C GLU A 7 37.07 -64.34 -22.26
N LYS A 8 37.40 -63.96 -21.02
CA LYS A 8 37.77 -64.89 -19.95
C LYS A 8 37.11 -64.50 -18.63
N SER A 9 36.45 -65.51 -18.07
CA SER A 9 35.69 -65.59 -16.83
C SER A 9 36.58 -65.61 -15.55
N PRO A 10 35.98 -65.57 -14.35
CA PRO A 10 36.57 -65.04 -13.12
C PRO A 10 37.34 -66.08 -12.29
N LYS A 11 38.24 -65.59 -11.41
CA LYS A 11 38.90 -66.37 -10.35
C LYS A 11 38.41 -65.94 -8.96
N GLU A 12 38.22 -66.94 -8.12
CA GLU A 12 37.84 -66.91 -6.70
C GLU A 12 38.91 -66.23 -5.82
N GLU A 13 38.46 -65.62 -4.71
CA GLU A 13 39.26 -65.46 -3.48
C GLU A 13 38.35 -65.49 -2.23
N THR A 14 38.88 -66.12 -1.19
CA THR A 14 38.27 -66.66 0.03
C THR A 14 38.13 -65.65 1.19
N PRO A 15 37.50 -66.01 2.33
CA PRO A 15 36.87 -65.08 3.26
C PRO A 15 37.75 -64.72 4.46
N GLU A 16 37.90 -63.43 4.78
CA GLU A 16 38.12 -62.93 6.15
C GLU A 16 38.11 -61.39 6.21
N LYS A 17 37.07 -60.82 6.84
CA LYS A 17 37.09 -59.59 7.68
C LYS A 17 35.68 -59.18 8.07
N VAL A 18 35.08 -59.94 8.99
CA VAL A 18 33.96 -59.48 9.82
C VAL A 18 34.55 -58.83 11.07
N LYS A 19 34.66 -57.50 11.09
CA LYS A 19 34.66 -56.70 12.34
C LYS A 19 33.96 -55.36 12.11
N ARG A 20 32.72 -55.32 12.60
CA ARG A 20 31.96 -54.17 13.14
C ARG A 20 31.91 -52.90 12.29
N ARG A 21 30.90 -52.81 11.41
CA ARG A 21 30.21 -51.55 11.13
C ARG A 21 28.99 -51.48 12.06
N THR A 22 29.09 -50.74 13.15
CA THR A 22 27.91 -50.23 13.86
C THR A 22 27.29 -49.11 13.02
N PRO A 23 25.99 -49.15 12.69
CA PRO A 23 25.33 -48.05 11.99
C PRO A 23 25.18 -46.87 12.96
N HIS A 24 25.62 -45.68 12.57
CA HIS A 24 25.24 -44.45 13.27
C HIS A 24 23.74 -44.19 13.06
N VAL A 25 22.98 -44.36 14.14
CA VAL A 25 21.55 -44.10 14.26
C VAL A 25 21.33 -42.57 14.30
N LYS A 26 20.75 -41.99 13.23
CA LYS A 26 20.18 -40.62 13.18
C LYS A 26 18.63 -40.65 13.21
N PRO A 27 17.96 -40.68 14.37
CA PRO A 27 16.53 -40.36 14.44
C PRO A 27 16.15 -39.66 15.76
N ASN A 28 16.34 -38.34 15.90
CA ASN A 28 15.77 -37.65 17.08
C ASN A 28 15.45 -36.15 16.89
N VAL A 29 16.23 -35.39 16.10
CA VAL A 29 16.03 -33.92 16.02
C VAL A 29 14.76 -33.51 15.25
N GLU A 30 14.51 -34.13 14.10
CA GLU A 30 13.38 -33.75 13.23
C GLU A 30 12.03 -34.14 13.84
N VAL A 31 11.94 -35.30 14.48
CA VAL A 31 10.73 -35.79 15.16
C VAL A 31 10.31 -34.86 16.30
N ARG A 32 11.26 -34.44 17.16
CA ARG A 32 10.97 -33.48 18.23
C ARG A 32 10.51 -32.12 17.69
N ARG A 33 11.09 -31.66 16.58
CA ARG A 33 10.67 -30.43 15.88
C ARG A 33 9.27 -30.53 15.26
N GLU A 34 8.86 -31.72 14.83
CA GLU A 34 7.49 -31.96 14.33
C GLU A 34 6.47 -31.93 15.46
N LEU A 35 6.79 -32.48 16.64
CA LEU A 35 5.92 -32.43 17.83
C LEU A 35 5.62 -30.99 18.25
N PHE A 36 6.65 -30.14 18.35
CA PHE A 36 6.45 -28.72 18.67
C PHE A 36 5.61 -28.00 17.61
N ARG A 37 5.79 -28.34 16.33
CA ARG A 37 5.01 -27.74 15.24
C ARG A 37 3.53 -28.12 15.32
N GLY A 38 3.23 -29.39 15.65
CA GLY A 38 1.87 -29.87 15.86
C GLY A 38 1.11 -29.12 16.96
N ILE A 39 1.81 -28.67 18.02
CA ILE A 39 1.21 -27.87 19.10
C ILE A 39 0.84 -26.47 18.60
N VAL A 40 1.74 -25.82 17.85
CA VAL A 40 1.51 -24.45 17.34
C VAL A 40 0.41 -24.41 16.28
N ASP A 41 0.36 -25.42 15.40
CA ASP A 41 -0.64 -25.55 14.33
C ASP A 41 -2.04 -25.98 14.85
N GLY A 42 -2.17 -26.35 16.13
CA GLY A 42 -3.45 -26.71 16.75
C GLY A 42 -4.41 -25.54 17.02
N THR A 43 -5.65 -25.82 17.41
CA THR A 43 -6.72 -24.81 17.59
C THR A 43 -6.88 -24.26 19.02
N GLY A 44 -5.94 -24.54 19.93
CA GLY A 44 -6.00 -24.09 21.34
C GLY A 44 -5.58 -22.63 21.58
N GLU A 45 -5.86 -22.12 22.78
CA GLU A 45 -5.42 -20.79 23.23
C GLU A 45 -3.88 -20.71 23.36
N GLN A 46 -3.33 -19.50 23.27
CA GLN A 46 -1.88 -19.28 23.18
C GLN A 46 -1.13 -19.70 24.46
N ASP A 47 -1.75 -19.48 25.63
CA ASP A 47 -1.16 -19.83 26.93
C ASP A 47 -1.11 -21.36 27.13
N GLU A 48 -2.16 -22.08 26.75
CA GLU A 48 -2.20 -23.56 26.80
C GLU A 48 -1.11 -24.16 25.90
N LYS A 49 -0.93 -23.60 24.70
CA LYS A 49 0.14 -24.02 23.79
C LYS A 49 1.52 -23.79 24.38
N ARG A 50 1.75 -22.65 25.03
CA ARG A 50 3.03 -22.34 25.70
C ARG A 50 3.30 -23.32 26.84
N GLU A 51 2.30 -23.66 27.64
CA GLU A 51 2.45 -24.64 28.73
C GLU A 51 2.78 -26.05 28.22
N LEU A 52 2.12 -26.48 27.13
CA LEU A 52 2.43 -27.75 26.45
C LEU A 52 3.86 -27.77 25.90
N VAL A 53 4.31 -26.67 25.29
CA VAL A 53 5.70 -26.53 24.81
C VAL A 53 6.68 -26.60 25.97
N ASN A 54 6.40 -25.93 27.09
CA ASN A 54 7.26 -25.96 28.28
C ASN A 54 7.41 -27.39 28.82
N LYS A 55 6.27 -28.08 29.03
CA LYS A 55 6.27 -29.46 29.55
C LYS A 55 7.06 -30.41 28.64
N LEU A 56 6.82 -30.35 27.33
CA LEU A 56 7.50 -31.19 26.37
C LEU A 56 9.00 -30.87 26.28
N SER A 57 9.38 -29.59 26.38
CA SER A 57 10.78 -29.17 26.43
C SER A 57 11.51 -29.75 27.65
N PHE A 58 10.88 -29.72 28.83
CA PHE A 58 11.44 -30.30 30.06
C PHE A 58 11.71 -31.81 29.91
N GLU A 59 10.75 -32.55 29.35
CA GLU A 59 10.91 -33.99 29.10
C GLU A 59 12.11 -34.26 28.17
N PHE A 60 12.30 -33.43 27.13
CA PHE A 60 13.45 -33.54 26.24
C PHE A 60 14.78 -33.17 26.90
N PHE A 61 14.81 -32.11 27.72
CA PHE A 61 16.02 -31.71 28.46
C PHE A 61 16.47 -32.82 29.42
N GLU A 62 15.55 -33.45 30.16
CA GLU A 62 15.87 -34.59 31.04
C GLU A 62 16.41 -35.81 30.28
N GLU A 63 15.79 -36.13 29.14
CA GLU A 63 16.22 -37.25 28.29
C GLU A 63 17.64 -37.01 27.75
N ASP A 64 17.91 -35.79 27.30
CA ASP A 64 19.21 -35.40 26.74
C ASP A 64 20.27 -35.34 27.83
N LEU A 65 19.95 -34.81 29.02
CA LEU A 65 20.88 -34.76 30.15
C LEU A 65 21.34 -36.18 30.53
N LYS A 66 20.40 -37.12 30.69
CA LYS A 66 20.73 -38.53 31.00
C LYS A 66 21.65 -39.15 29.95
N LYS A 67 21.43 -38.86 28.67
CA LYS A 67 22.29 -39.33 27.57
C LYS A 67 23.67 -38.68 27.59
N CYS A 68 23.75 -37.38 27.86
CA CYS A 68 25.00 -36.64 27.95
C CYS A 68 25.88 -37.13 29.10
N THR A 69 25.30 -37.34 30.28
CA THR A 69 25.99 -37.88 31.46
C THR A 69 26.48 -39.31 31.20
N ALA A 70 25.63 -40.18 30.63
CA ALA A 70 26.00 -41.57 30.32
C ALA A 70 27.16 -41.66 29.31
N ASN A 71 27.21 -40.74 28.34
CA ASN A 71 28.23 -40.72 27.29
C ASN A 71 29.41 -39.79 27.57
N LYS A 72 29.46 -39.11 28.74
CA LYS A 72 30.48 -38.10 29.10
C LYS A 72 30.70 -37.05 28.00
N THR A 73 29.61 -36.58 27.39
CA THR A 73 29.68 -35.67 26.23
C THR A 73 29.85 -34.22 26.69
N LYS A 74 31.02 -33.62 26.47
CA LYS A 74 31.34 -32.24 26.91
C LYS A 74 30.54 -31.11 26.23
N ASP A 75 29.73 -31.39 25.20
CA ASP A 75 28.91 -30.41 24.47
C ASP A 75 27.41 -30.61 24.75
N GLY A 76 27.06 -31.03 25.98
CA GLY A 76 25.69 -31.44 26.33
C GLY A 76 24.66 -30.31 26.22
N LEU A 77 25.04 -29.09 26.62
CA LEU A 77 24.19 -27.90 26.51
C LEU A 77 23.93 -27.50 25.05
N GLU A 78 24.94 -27.64 24.17
CA GLU A 78 24.76 -27.41 22.73
C GLU A 78 23.79 -28.44 22.12
N LEU A 79 23.89 -29.70 22.53
CA LEU A 79 23.02 -30.77 22.04
C LEU A 79 21.54 -30.44 22.33
N MET A 80 21.23 -29.98 23.53
CA MET A 80 19.88 -29.59 23.93
C MET A 80 19.33 -28.43 23.08
N LEU A 81 20.18 -27.50 22.64
CA LEU A 81 19.79 -26.41 21.74
C LEU A 81 19.63 -26.83 20.28
N ARG A 82 20.27 -27.92 19.83
CA ARG A 82 20.09 -28.41 18.44
C ARG A 82 18.66 -28.83 18.13
N HIS A 83 17.86 -29.12 19.15
CA HIS A 83 16.46 -29.47 19.05
C HIS A 83 15.53 -28.26 18.93
N MET A 84 16.05 -27.05 19.15
CA MET A 84 15.30 -25.80 19.01
C MET A 84 14.63 -25.72 17.62
N PRO A 85 13.35 -25.31 17.55
CA PRO A 85 12.61 -25.18 16.28
C PRO A 85 13.16 -24.11 15.34
N ASN A 86 12.92 -24.27 14.03
CA ASN A 86 13.43 -23.35 13.00
C ASN A 86 12.68 -22.02 12.99
N LYS A 87 13.42 -20.92 12.82
CA LYS A 87 12.93 -19.52 12.87
C LYS A 87 12.44 -18.95 11.52
N ASN A 88 12.33 -19.77 10.47
CA ASN A 88 12.06 -19.29 9.11
C ASN A 88 10.65 -18.66 8.92
N LYS A 89 9.76 -18.82 9.91
CA LYS A 89 8.39 -18.27 9.93
C LYS A 89 8.13 -17.59 11.30
N PRO A 90 7.19 -16.63 11.39
CA PRO A 90 6.89 -15.93 12.65
C PRO A 90 6.56 -16.87 13.82
N GLN A 91 5.74 -17.90 13.55
CA GLN A 91 5.39 -18.96 14.50
C GLN A 91 6.63 -19.73 15.01
N GLY A 92 7.66 -19.88 14.18
CA GLY A 92 8.92 -20.51 14.57
C GLY A 92 9.81 -19.61 15.42
N VAL A 93 9.73 -18.28 15.24
CA VAL A 93 10.43 -17.32 16.10
C VAL A 93 9.84 -17.36 17.52
N GLU A 94 8.53 -17.27 17.63
CA GLU A 94 7.81 -17.35 18.91
C GLU A 94 8.09 -18.67 19.64
N LEU A 95 7.97 -19.79 18.94
CA LEU A 95 8.26 -21.10 19.48
C LEU A 95 9.72 -21.25 19.94
N SER A 96 10.68 -20.64 19.23
CA SER A 96 12.08 -20.63 19.66
C SER A 96 12.28 -19.82 20.94
N ASN A 97 11.53 -18.73 21.14
CA ASN A 97 11.58 -17.97 22.39
C ASN A 97 10.99 -18.77 23.56
N TRP A 98 9.82 -19.42 23.38
CA TRP A 98 9.24 -20.28 24.41
C TRP A 98 10.16 -21.44 24.80
N TYR A 99 10.84 -22.05 23.82
CA TYR A 99 11.82 -23.10 24.10
C TYR A 99 13.01 -22.59 24.93
N MET A 100 13.49 -21.37 24.65
CA MET A 100 14.57 -20.75 25.41
C MET A 100 14.13 -20.38 26.83
N ASP A 101 12.93 -19.82 26.99
CA ASP A 101 12.33 -19.56 28.31
C ASP A 101 12.23 -20.86 29.12
N ALA A 102 11.72 -21.93 28.50
CA ALA A 102 11.61 -23.24 29.13
C ALA A 102 12.97 -23.76 29.59
N PHE A 103 14.02 -23.58 28.81
CA PHE A 103 15.36 -24.00 29.18
C PHE A 103 15.87 -23.21 30.39
N VAL A 104 15.72 -21.88 30.39
CA VAL A 104 16.09 -21.04 31.53
C VAL A 104 15.33 -21.47 32.80
N THR A 105 14.01 -21.67 32.70
CA THR A 105 13.20 -22.13 33.83
C THR A 105 13.58 -23.54 34.31
N TRP A 106 13.92 -24.44 33.39
CA TRP A 106 14.37 -25.78 33.75
C TRP A 106 15.68 -25.76 34.54
N LEU A 107 16.63 -24.92 34.12
CA LEU A 107 17.89 -24.70 34.84
C LEU A 107 17.65 -24.13 36.25
N GLU A 108 16.77 -23.12 36.38
CA GLU A 108 16.36 -22.56 37.66
C GLU A 108 15.77 -23.59 38.62
N GLN A 109 14.91 -24.49 38.11
CA GLN A 109 14.26 -25.51 38.92
C GLN A 109 15.22 -26.62 39.36
N LYS A 110 16.28 -26.89 38.61
CA LYS A 110 17.31 -27.87 38.98
C LYS A 110 18.28 -27.33 40.03
N GLY A 111 18.57 -26.03 40.00
CA GLY A 111 19.44 -25.37 40.98
C GLY A 111 20.91 -25.81 40.93
N ASN A 112 21.37 -26.40 39.82
CA ASN A 112 22.74 -26.87 39.61
C ASN A 112 23.37 -26.31 38.33
N GLU A 113 23.04 -25.05 37.99
CA GLU A 113 23.53 -24.34 36.80
C GLU A 113 25.07 -24.39 36.69
N ASP A 114 25.77 -24.09 37.78
CA ASP A 114 27.25 -24.06 37.83
C ASP A 114 27.87 -25.43 37.54
N GLU A 115 27.30 -26.51 38.11
CA GLU A 115 27.78 -27.89 37.89
C GLU A 115 27.56 -28.34 36.44
N LEU A 116 26.41 -28.01 35.86
CA LEU A 116 26.10 -28.32 34.47
C LEU A 116 26.99 -27.54 33.50
N GLN A 117 27.34 -26.30 33.82
CA GLN A 117 28.29 -25.51 33.06
C GLN A 117 29.72 -26.06 33.19
N GLU A 118 30.17 -26.48 34.37
CA GLU A 118 31.50 -27.10 34.51
C GLU A 118 31.63 -28.44 33.77
N GLU A 119 30.56 -29.24 33.76
CA GLU A 119 30.59 -30.61 33.20
C GLU A 119 30.34 -30.66 31.68
N PHE A 120 29.47 -29.79 31.15
CA PHE A 120 28.91 -29.90 29.80
C PHE A 120 29.16 -28.69 28.89
N LEU A 121 30.15 -27.86 29.22
CA LEU A 121 30.54 -26.69 28.46
C LEU A 121 31.97 -26.85 27.93
N SER A 122 32.11 -26.82 26.61
CA SER A 122 33.41 -26.76 25.95
C SER A 122 33.69 -25.36 25.40
N GLU A 123 34.97 -25.05 25.17
CA GLU A 123 35.39 -23.79 24.53
C GLU A 123 34.73 -23.60 23.16
N ARG A 124 34.58 -24.69 22.39
CA ARG A 124 33.89 -24.69 21.10
C ARG A 124 32.40 -24.39 21.23
N THR A 125 31.74 -24.95 22.24
CA THR A 125 30.32 -24.70 22.52
C THR A 125 30.10 -23.25 22.97
N LEU A 126 31.01 -22.70 23.78
CA LEU A 126 31.02 -21.29 24.15
C LEU A 126 31.13 -20.37 22.94
N GLU A 127 32.07 -20.62 22.02
CA GLU A 127 32.21 -19.83 20.78
C GLU A 127 30.95 -19.89 19.90
N THR A 128 30.34 -21.08 19.80
CA THR A 128 29.12 -21.29 19.01
C THR A 128 27.91 -20.57 19.64
N ALA A 129 27.78 -20.65 20.96
CA ALA A 129 26.76 -19.95 21.74
C ALA A 129 26.93 -18.43 21.61
N LEU A 130 28.15 -17.92 21.78
CA LEU A 130 28.48 -16.51 21.61
C LEU A 130 28.16 -16.02 20.18
N GLY A 131 28.54 -16.78 19.16
CA GLY A 131 28.20 -16.47 17.77
C GLY A 131 26.70 -16.36 17.52
N THR A 132 25.92 -17.26 18.14
CA THR A 132 24.45 -17.24 18.07
C THR A 132 23.85 -16.05 18.82
N ALA A 133 24.35 -15.75 20.02
CA ALA A 133 23.90 -14.61 20.83
C ALA A 133 24.12 -13.27 20.13
N ILE A 134 25.21 -13.14 19.38
CA ILE A 134 25.52 -11.94 18.59
C ILE A 134 24.49 -11.73 17.47
N GLU A 135 24.11 -12.80 16.75
CA GLU A 135 23.23 -12.70 15.58
C GLU A 135 21.73 -12.62 15.94
N GLU A 136 21.37 -13.11 17.13
CA GLU A 136 20.00 -13.33 17.55
C GLU A 136 19.69 -12.70 18.93
N PRO A 137 19.49 -11.38 18.99
CA PRO A 137 19.29 -10.65 20.25
C PRO A 137 18.09 -11.14 21.09
N LEU A 138 17.03 -11.62 20.46
CA LEU A 138 15.82 -12.11 21.16
C LEU A 138 16.10 -13.28 22.10
N ILE A 139 17.09 -14.13 21.79
CA ILE A 139 17.47 -15.28 22.61
C ILE A 139 18.81 -15.07 23.33
N SER A 140 19.44 -13.90 23.14
CA SER A 140 20.76 -13.56 23.67
C SER A 140 20.80 -13.63 25.19
N HIS A 141 19.74 -13.17 25.88
CA HIS A 141 19.65 -13.26 27.34
C HIS A 141 19.61 -14.70 27.84
N GLY A 142 18.84 -15.57 27.17
CA GLY A 142 18.80 -17.00 27.49
C GLY A 142 20.15 -17.67 27.28
N ILE A 143 20.85 -17.33 26.19
CA ILE A 143 22.20 -17.85 25.93
C ILE A 143 23.21 -17.33 26.98
N SER A 144 23.15 -16.04 27.33
CA SER A 144 23.99 -15.43 28.36
C SER A 144 23.91 -16.23 29.67
N ARG A 145 22.69 -16.57 30.10
CA ARG A 145 22.46 -17.34 31.32
C ARG A 145 22.86 -18.80 31.19
N ILE A 146 22.44 -19.50 30.13
CA ILE A 146 22.71 -20.93 29.94
C ILE A 146 24.23 -21.20 29.89
N PHE A 147 25.00 -20.33 29.24
CA PHE A 147 26.43 -20.54 29.01
C PHE A 147 27.35 -19.68 29.90
N GLY A 148 26.80 -18.94 30.88
CA GLY A 148 27.59 -18.10 31.78
C GLY A 148 28.35 -16.95 31.08
N ILE A 149 27.86 -16.49 29.92
CA ILE A 149 28.51 -15.41 29.15
C ILE A 149 27.93 -14.09 29.64
N SER A 150 28.78 -13.16 30.11
CA SER A 150 28.30 -11.85 30.54
C SER A 150 27.67 -11.07 29.38
N GLN A 151 26.59 -10.34 29.67
CA GLN A 151 25.92 -9.53 28.66
C GLN A 151 26.85 -8.46 28.08
N GLU A 152 27.73 -7.89 28.91
CA GLU A 152 28.75 -6.92 28.49
C GLU A 152 29.71 -7.51 27.45
N THR A 153 30.14 -8.77 27.64
CA THR A 153 30.97 -9.49 26.66
C THR A 153 30.24 -9.66 25.32
N ILE A 154 28.94 -9.99 25.36
CA ILE A 154 28.13 -10.14 24.14
C ILE A 154 28.01 -8.78 23.43
N GLU A 155 27.68 -7.71 24.15
CA GLU A 155 27.57 -6.37 23.58
C GLU A 155 28.89 -5.91 22.95
N GLN A 156 30.02 -6.14 23.62
CA GLN A 156 31.35 -5.83 23.08
C GLN A 156 31.60 -6.60 21.79
N LYS A 157 31.31 -7.91 21.76
CA LYS A 157 31.51 -8.75 20.58
C LYS A 157 30.57 -8.39 19.41
N VAL A 158 29.33 -7.98 19.72
CA VAL A 158 28.41 -7.42 18.72
C VAL A 158 29.02 -6.15 18.12
N MET A 159 29.51 -5.21 18.94
CA MET A 159 30.16 -3.98 18.46
C MET A 159 31.39 -4.27 17.61
N GLU A 160 32.28 -5.18 18.04
CA GLU A 160 33.45 -5.62 17.28
C GLU A 160 33.04 -6.18 15.91
N LYS A 161 32.00 -7.02 15.85
CA LYS A 161 31.49 -7.59 14.60
C LYS A 161 30.86 -6.54 13.69
N ILE A 162 30.13 -5.58 14.25
CA ILE A 162 29.58 -4.46 13.46
C ILE A 162 30.73 -3.61 12.88
N ASN A 163 31.70 -3.21 13.70
CA ASN A 163 32.86 -2.43 13.25
C ASN A 163 33.64 -3.18 12.15
N TYR A 164 33.87 -4.48 12.33
CA TYR A 164 34.46 -5.33 11.30
C TYR A 164 33.67 -5.28 9.98
N PHE A 165 32.33 -5.36 10.03
CA PHE A 165 31.52 -5.24 8.82
C PHE A 165 31.65 -3.86 8.17
N LEU A 166 31.67 -2.78 8.94
CA LEU A 166 31.80 -1.41 8.43
C LEU A 166 33.17 -1.18 7.78
N GLU A 167 34.25 -1.61 8.42
CA GLU A 167 35.63 -1.53 7.90
C GLU A 167 35.79 -2.30 6.58
N ASN A 168 35.13 -3.45 6.46
CA ASN A 168 35.14 -4.30 5.26
C ASN A 168 34.08 -3.92 4.21
N LYS A 169 33.43 -2.75 4.36
CA LYS A 169 32.38 -2.25 3.44
C LYS A 169 31.13 -3.15 3.33
N ASN A 170 30.92 -4.06 4.29
CA ASN A 170 29.74 -4.91 4.42
C ASN A 170 28.62 -4.18 5.18
N TYR A 171 28.24 -2.99 4.68
CA TYR A 171 27.30 -2.10 5.37
C TYR A 171 25.92 -2.72 5.61
N LYS A 172 25.50 -3.67 4.77
CA LYS A 172 24.16 -4.28 4.88
C LYS A 172 24.10 -5.18 6.11
N GLU A 173 25.10 -6.04 6.26
CA GLU A 173 25.24 -6.98 7.36
C GLU A 173 25.43 -6.21 8.68
N GLY A 174 26.30 -5.19 8.68
CA GLY A 174 26.50 -4.29 9.82
C GLY A 174 25.23 -3.54 10.23
N GLY A 175 24.50 -2.96 9.27
CA GLY A 175 23.25 -2.24 9.50
C GLY A 175 22.12 -3.12 10.05
N ILE A 176 21.95 -4.33 9.50
CA ILE A 176 20.97 -5.30 10.02
C ILE A 176 21.33 -5.71 11.45
N LEU A 177 22.60 -5.99 11.72
CA LEU A 177 23.06 -6.42 13.03
C LEU A 177 22.89 -5.30 14.08
N ALA A 178 23.21 -4.06 13.71
CA ALA A 178 22.99 -2.88 14.55
C ALA A 178 21.50 -2.66 14.83
N ALA A 179 20.63 -2.78 13.83
CA ALA A 179 19.17 -2.65 14.00
C ALA A 179 18.60 -3.75 14.91
N LYS A 180 19.02 -5.00 14.72
CA LYS A 180 18.57 -6.14 15.54
C LYS A 180 18.92 -5.93 17.02
N ASN A 181 20.13 -5.43 17.30
CA ASN A 181 20.65 -5.25 18.66
C ASN A 181 20.37 -3.85 19.26
N ASN A 182 19.57 -3.01 18.61
CA ASN A 182 19.30 -1.61 19.02
C ASN A 182 20.58 -0.75 19.20
N PHE A 183 21.63 -1.03 18.42
CA PHE A 183 22.90 -0.30 18.46
C PHE A 183 23.01 0.79 17.39
N VAL A 184 21.94 1.03 16.63
CA VAL A 184 21.91 2.06 15.57
C VAL A 184 22.37 3.43 16.09
N ASP A 185 21.98 3.80 17.31
CA ASP A 185 22.34 5.09 17.90
C ASP A 185 23.80 5.22 18.34
N ARG A 186 24.59 4.13 18.28
CA ARG A 186 26.03 4.14 18.53
C ARG A 186 26.87 4.54 17.31
N PHE A 187 26.24 4.70 16.14
CA PHE A 187 26.90 5.05 14.88
C PHE A 187 26.35 6.34 14.30
N GLU A 188 27.20 7.09 13.60
CA GLU A 188 26.77 8.27 12.84
C GLU A 188 26.04 7.87 11.54
N PHE A 189 25.14 8.73 11.06
CA PHE A 189 24.41 8.52 9.80
C PHE A 189 25.34 8.15 8.64
N ASP A 190 26.47 8.86 8.51
CA ASP A 190 27.44 8.70 7.43
C ASP A 190 28.19 7.34 7.49
N GLN A 191 28.28 6.73 8.66
CA GLN A 191 29.01 5.46 8.85
C GLN A 191 28.17 4.24 8.42
N ILE A 192 26.86 4.28 8.65
CA ILE A 192 26.00 3.10 8.53
C ILE A 192 24.86 3.27 7.51
N ALA A 193 24.14 4.38 7.56
CA ALA A 193 22.92 4.57 6.78
C ALA A 193 23.21 5.17 5.40
N LEU A 194 24.11 6.16 5.32
CA LEU A 194 24.44 6.81 4.06
C LEU A 194 25.01 5.84 3.01
N PRO A 195 25.96 4.93 3.31
CA PRO A 195 26.47 4.00 2.30
C PRO A 195 25.38 3.08 1.74
N LEU A 196 24.42 2.66 2.57
CA LEU A 196 23.27 1.87 2.14
C LEU A 196 22.28 2.67 1.30
N LEU A 197 22.04 3.93 1.67
CA LEU A 197 21.21 4.85 0.90
C LEU A 197 21.79 5.11 -0.50
N LEU A 198 23.10 5.31 -0.59
CA LEU A 198 23.85 5.49 -1.84
C LEU A 198 24.03 4.19 -2.64
N ALA A 199 23.83 3.02 -2.02
CA ALA A 199 23.81 1.72 -2.69
C ALA A 199 22.39 1.27 -3.12
N ASP A 200 21.39 2.17 -3.04
CA ASP A 200 19.98 1.88 -3.29
C ASP A 200 19.38 0.75 -2.42
N LYS A 201 19.93 0.57 -1.22
CA LYS A 201 19.45 -0.40 -0.21
C LYS A 201 18.54 0.28 0.81
N PHE A 202 17.59 1.09 0.33
CA PHE A 202 16.65 1.83 1.18
C PHE A 202 15.89 0.96 2.20
N PRO A 203 15.44 -0.29 1.89
CA PRO A 203 14.79 -1.15 2.89
C PRO A 203 15.63 -1.42 4.14
N ASN A 204 16.96 -1.48 4.00
CA ASN A 204 17.86 -1.65 5.14
C ASN A 204 17.95 -0.38 5.99
N VAL A 205 17.98 0.79 5.36
CA VAL A 205 17.94 2.09 6.05
C VAL A 205 16.61 2.25 6.80
N LEU A 206 15.49 1.90 6.17
CA LEU A 206 14.18 1.91 6.80
C LEU A 206 14.13 1.00 8.04
N GLY A 207 14.71 -0.20 7.95
CA GLY A 207 14.86 -1.12 9.08
C GLY A 207 15.56 -0.51 10.29
N MET A 208 16.59 0.31 10.05
CA MET A 208 17.30 1.05 11.11
C MET A 208 16.49 2.25 11.62
N MET A 209 15.82 3.00 10.74
CA MET A 209 14.98 4.14 11.12
C MET A 209 13.81 3.72 12.02
N MET A 210 13.25 2.52 11.82
CA MET A 210 12.23 1.94 12.73
C MET A 210 12.74 1.75 14.17
N LYS A 211 14.06 1.80 14.40
CA LYS A 211 14.70 1.61 15.70
C LYS A 211 15.28 2.89 16.30
N SER A 212 15.44 3.96 15.51
CA SER A 212 16.07 5.21 15.96
C SER A 212 15.36 6.45 15.39
N THR A 213 14.76 7.25 16.28
CA THR A 213 14.19 8.57 15.94
C THR A 213 15.27 9.58 15.57
N ARG A 214 16.48 9.44 16.13
CA ARG A 214 17.63 10.27 15.76
C ARG A 214 17.99 10.06 14.29
N LEU A 215 18.12 8.80 13.86
CA LEU A 215 18.42 8.46 12.48
C LEU A 215 17.32 8.91 11.51
N GLN A 216 16.04 8.89 11.93
CA GLN A 216 14.93 9.45 11.15
C GLN A 216 15.16 10.93 10.81
N LYS A 217 15.56 11.73 11.81
CA LYS A 217 15.83 13.16 11.67
C LYS A 217 17.11 13.43 10.86
N GLU A 218 18.17 12.67 11.08
CA GLU A 218 19.41 12.78 10.32
C GLU A 218 19.21 12.44 8.84
N PHE A 219 18.44 11.38 8.55
CA PHE A 219 18.09 10.97 7.19
C PHE A 219 17.36 12.08 6.44
N ILE A 220 16.32 12.66 7.04
CA ILE A 220 15.54 13.69 6.35
C ILE A 220 16.32 15.01 6.24
N SER A 221 17.10 15.37 7.26
CA SER A 221 17.99 16.54 7.22
C SER A 221 19.04 16.42 6.11
N PHE A 222 19.62 15.22 5.93
CA PHE A 222 20.54 14.95 4.82
C PHE A 222 19.87 15.23 3.48
N LEU A 223 18.66 14.69 3.25
CA LEU A 223 17.94 14.89 1.99
C LEU A 223 17.52 16.34 1.77
N ASP A 224 16.99 17.00 2.80
CA ASP A 224 16.55 18.40 2.74
C ASP A 224 17.73 19.33 2.41
N ASN A 225 18.93 19.01 2.90
CA ASN A 225 20.15 19.76 2.58
C ASN A 225 20.55 19.72 1.10
N LEU A 226 20.10 18.71 0.35
CA LEU A 226 20.33 18.59 -1.09
C LEU A 226 19.27 19.31 -1.92
N VAL A 227 18.14 19.66 -1.32
CA VAL A 227 17.06 20.38 -2.00
C VAL A 227 17.54 21.76 -2.45
N GLY A 228 17.28 22.09 -3.70
CA GLY A 228 17.61 23.39 -4.31
C GLY A 228 19.07 23.53 -4.77
N LYS A 229 19.93 22.53 -4.54
CA LYS A 229 21.30 22.53 -5.06
C LYS A 229 21.35 22.29 -6.58
N THR A 230 22.27 22.96 -7.24
CA THR A 230 22.61 22.74 -8.65
C THR A 230 23.37 21.43 -8.85
N ASP A 231 23.39 20.92 -10.08
CA ASP A 231 24.13 19.69 -10.40
C ASP A 231 25.63 19.81 -10.07
N ALA A 232 26.23 20.99 -10.30
CA ALA A 232 27.64 21.24 -9.95
C ALA A 232 27.89 21.19 -8.43
N GLU A 233 27.00 21.78 -7.64
CA GLU A 233 27.10 21.73 -6.17
C GLU A 233 26.88 20.32 -5.62
N LEU A 234 25.98 19.54 -6.23
CA LEU A 234 25.73 18.15 -5.85
C LEU A 234 26.93 17.27 -6.18
N THR A 235 27.52 17.42 -7.37
CA THR A 235 28.76 16.70 -7.73
C THR A 235 29.84 16.98 -6.69
N LYS A 236 30.11 18.25 -6.39
CA LYS A 236 31.07 18.65 -5.36
C LYS A 236 30.73 18.12 -3.97
N PHE A 237 29.45 18.06 -3.61
CA PHE A 237 29.01 17.51 -2.34
C PHE A 237 29.30 16.00 -2.23
N PHE A 238 29.19 15.25 -3.33
CA PHE A 238 29.42 13.80 -3.34
C PHE A 238 30.88 13.39 -3.54
N GLU A 239 31.78 14.29 -3.95
CA GLU A 239 33.23 14.03 -4.07
C GLU A 239 33.82 13.42 -2.79
N LYS A 240 33.40 13.89 -1.61
CA LYS A 240 33.87 13.35 -0.31
C LYS A 240 33.49 11.88 -0.06
N TYR A 241 32.57 11.32 -0.85
CA TYR A 241 32.10 9.94 -0.75
C TYR A 241 32.56 9.07 -1.92
N GLU A 242 33.44 9.56 -2.80
CA GLU A 242 33.94 8.82 -3.97
C GLU A 242 34.62 7.50 -3.60
N TYR A 243 35.26 7.42 -2.43
CA TYR A 243 35.91 6.20 -1.91
C TYR A 243 34.96 5.00 -1.74
N LEU A 244 33.64 5.25 -1.76
CA LEU A 244 32.60 4.24 -1.70
C LEU A 244 32.24 3.66 -3.08
N ASN A 245 32.73 4.25 -4.18
CA ASN A 245 32.64 3.76 -5.57
C ASN A 245 31.21 3.46 -6.07
N PHE A 246 30.28 4.40 -5.88
CA PHE A 246 28.89 4.23 -6.30
C PHE A 246 28.65 4.60 -7.77
N PRO A 247 27.74 3.91 -8.48
CA PRO A 247 27.35 4.26 -9.85
C PRO A 247 26.67 5.63 -9.94
N GLU A 248 26.96 6.40 -11.00
CA GLU A 248 26.35 7.72 -11.25
C GLU A 248 24.81 7.67 -11.33
N ILE A 249 24.25 6.55 -11.78
CA ILE A 249 22.79 6.33 -11.85
C ILE A 249 22.13 6.48 -10.47
N THR A 250 22.84 6.11 -9.39
CA THR A 250 22.31 6.22 -8.03
C THR A 250 22.26 7.67 -7.57
N LEU A 251 23.18 8.51 -8.01
CA LEU A 251 23.23 9.92 -7.62
C LEU A 251 22.09 10.74 -8.25
N ARG A 252 21.52 10.28 -9.37
CA ARG A 252 20.37 10.95 -10.03
C ARG A 252 19.15 11.10 -9.12
N ARG A 253 18.98 10.21 -8.13
CA ARG A 253 17.84 10.26 -7.19
C ARG A 253 17.88 11.49 -6.28
N PHE A 254 19.07 12.06 -6.06
CA PHE A 254 19.27 13.21 -5.19
C PHE A 254 19.25 14.55 -5.93
N ARG A 255 18.83 14.56 -7.20
CA ARG A 255 18.81 15.75 -8.04
C ARG A 255 17.38 16.26 -8.27
N GLY A 256 17.22 17.59 -8.19
CA GLY A 256 16.07 18.33 -8.69
C GLY A 256 14.69 17.69 -8.41
N HIS A 257 13.92 17.45 -9.47
CA HIS A 257 12.57 16.90 -9.38
C HIS A 257 12.53 15.50 -8.77
N THR A 258 13.52 14.64 -9.03
CA THR A 258 13.56 13.26 -8.52
C THR A 258 13.66 13.22 -7.00
N LEU A 259 14.50 14.08 -6.42
CA LEU A 259 14.63 14.22 -4.97
C LEU A 259 13.31 14.70 -4.35
N LYS A 260 12.70 15.74 -4.91
CA LYS A 260 11.41 16.27 -4.44
C LYS A 260 10.33 15.20 -4.47
N ALA A 261 10.23 14.44 -5.57
CA ALA A 261 9.26 13.36 -5.71
C ALA A 261 9.51 12.21 -4.71
N PHE A 262 10.78 11.87 -4.47
CA PHE A 262 11.16 10.86 -3.46
C PHE A 262 10.77 11.31 -2.05
N MET A 263 11.17 12.50 -1.62
CA MET A 263 10.85 13.02 -0.29
C MET A 263 9.35 13.18 -0.07
N THR A 264 8.62 13.65 -1.10
CA THR A 264 7.16 13.74 -1.07
C THR A 264 6.54 12.36 -0.83
N LYS A 265 6.95 11.33 -1.59
CA LYS A 265 6.46 9.95 -1.37
C LYS A 265 6.84 9.41 0.01
N PHE A 266 8.02 9.78 0.52
CA PHE A 266 8.48 9.37 1.83
C PHE A 266 7.57 9.92 2.95
N PHE A 267 7.23 11.21 2.94
CA PHE A 267 6.30 11.79 3.92
C PHE A 267 4.87 11.24 3.81
N ASN A 268 4.41 10.92 2.60
CA ASN A 268 3.03 10.47 2.40
C ASN A 268 2.78 8.99 2.58
N GLY A 269 3.80 8.16 2.41
CA GLY A 269 3.71 6.72 2.62
C GLY A 269 4.45 6.36 3.89
N VAL A 270 5.78 6.29 3.80
CA VAL A 270 6.65 5.72 4.84
C VAL A 270 6.45 6.36 6.22
N VAL A 271 6.40 7.69 6.31
CA VAL A 271 6.23 8.37 7.62
C VAL A 271 4.89 8.01 8.27
N LYS A 272 3.80 7.98 7.48
CA LYS A 272 2.46 7.65 7.96
C LYS A 272 2.35 6.16 8.32
N ASP A 273 2.76 5.29 7.40
CA ASP A 273 2.66 3.83 7.53
C ASP A 273 3.51 3.29 8.70
N CYS A 274 4.67 3.90 8.96
CA CYS A 274 5.57 3.50 10.03
C CYS A 274 5.39 4.31 11.32
N GLY A 275 4.50 5.30 11.36
CA GLY A 275 4.27 6.14 12.55
C GLY A 275 5.49 6.95 12.98
N PHE A 276 6.28 7.48 12.05
CA PHE A 276 7.46 8.28 12.38
C PHE A 276 7.08 9.67 12.90
N ASP A 277 7.79 10.16 13.92
CA ASP A 277 7.68 11.55 14.39
C ASP A 277 8.45 12.48 13.45
N LEU A 278 7.92 12.65 12.24
CA LEU A 278 8.42 13.58 11.23
C LEU A 278 7.26 14.41 10.65
N LYS A 279 7.46 15.72 10.58
CA LYS A 279 6.54 16.67 9.93
C LYS A 279 7.30 17.46 8.88
N GLN A 280 6.78 17.53 7.65
CA GLN A 280 7.45 18.22 6.54
C GLN A 280 7.75 19.69 6.88
N GLU A 281 6.83 20.36 7.58
CA GLU A 281 6.93 21.74 8.06
C GLU A 281 8.16 21.97 8.96
N ARG A 282 8.41 21.01 9.85
CA ARG A 282 9.41 21.08 10.93
C ARG A 282 10.75 20.55 10.46
N ASP A 283 10.74 19.42 9.77
CA ASP A 283 11.93 18.60 9.53
C ASP A 283 12.46 18.67 8.09
N ALA A 284 11.70 19.26 7.14
CA ALA A 284 12.14 19.46 5.74
C ALA A 284 11.83 20.89 5.23
N PRO A 285 12.40 21.94 5.85
CA PRO A 285 12.09 23.33 5.52
C PRO A 285 12.51 23.74 4.10
N LYS A 286 13.61 23.21 3.54
CA LYS A 286 14.04 23.54 2.16
C LYS A 286 13.13 22.90 1.12
N LEU A 287 12.66 21.67 1.36
CA LEU A 287 11.63 21.03 0.55
C LEU A 287 10.36 21.86 0.54
N ARG A 288 9.87 22.30 1.70
CA ARG A 288 8.69 23.16 1.80
C ARG A 288 8.86 24.45 1.00
N LEU A 289 10.02 25.09 1.11
CA LEU A 289 10.36 26.30 0.37
C LEU A 289 10.30 26.07 -1.16
N GLU A 290 10.96 25.02 -1.66
CA GLU A 290 10.96 24.70 -3.09
C GLU A 290 9.60 24.26 -3.64
N LEU A 291 8.79 23.55 -2.85
CA LEU A 291 7.43 23.19 -3.22
C LEU A 291 6.52 24.43 -3.28
N SER A 292 6.68 25.37 -2.34
CA SER A 292 5.94 26.66 -2.34
C SER A 292 6.26 27.48 -3.59
N LYS A 293 7.55 27.61 -3.95
CA LYS A 293 7.96 28.26 -5.21
C LYS A 293 7.37 27.58 -6.43
N SER A 294 7.37 26.25 -6.45
CA SER A 294 6.83 25.45 -7.57
C SER A 294 5.33 25.64 -7.71
N ALA A 295 4.60 25.68 -6.60
CA ALA A 295 3.15 25.91 -6.54
C ALA A 295 2.78 27.30 -7.08
N LEU A 296 3.43 28.36 -6.57
CA LEU A 296 3.19 29.73 -7.00
C LEU A 296 3.46 29.93 -8.49
N LYS A 297 4.54 29.34 -9.01
CA LYS A 297 4.83 29.31 -10.45
C LYS A 297 3.74 28.60 -11.24
N TYR A 298 3.26 27.46 -10.75
CA TYR A 298 2.18 26.72 -11.40
C TYR A 298 0.90 27.55 -11.47
N TYR A 299 0.44 28.13 -10.35
CA TYR A 299 -0.76 28.97 -10.34
C TYR A 299 -0.64 30.17 -11.29
N SER A 300 0.52 30.83 -11.31
CA SER A 300 0.80 31.93 -12.24
C SER A 300 0.74 31.48 -13.69
N LYS A 301 1.35 30.33 -14.01
CA LYS A 301 1.32 29.73 -15.34
C LYS A 301 -0.11 29.41 -15.78
N GLN A 302 -0.92 28.82 -14.89
CA GLN A 302 -2.32 28.50 -15.20
C GLN A 302 -3.14 29.74 -15.52
N ARG A 303 -2.89 30.85 -14.81
CA ARG A 303 -3.61 32.12 -14.99
C ARG A 303 -3.16 32.89 -16.23
N PHE A 304 -1.87 33.14 -16.39
CA PHE A 304 -1.34 34.08 -17.38
C PHE A 304 -0.97 33.40 -18.70
N ASP A 305 -0.39 32.20 -18.64
CA ASP A 305 0.15 31.51 -19.81
C ASP A 305 -0.91 30.59 -20.45
N VAL A 306 -1.51 29.71 -19.64
CA VAL A 306 -2.53 28.74 -20.09
C VAL A 306 -3.91 29.38 -20.22
N ARG A 307 -4.25 30.32 -19.32
CA ARG A 307 -5.51 31.06 -19.26
C ARG A 307 -6.76 30.20 -19.04
N GLU A 308 -6.60 29.04 -18.42
CA GLU A 308 -7.70 28.16 -17.99
C GLU A 308 -8.20 28.51 -16.59
N ALA A 309 -7.31 29.00 -15.71
CA ALA A 309 -7.67 29.34 -14.35
C ALA A 309 -8.47 30.65 -14.26
N SER A 310 -9.58 30.62 -13.52
CA SER A 310 -10.33 31.82 -13.15
C SER A 310 -9.49 32.71 -12.23
N ASP A 311 -9.81 34.01 -12.20
CA ASP A 311 -9.09 34.95 -11.33
C ASP A 311 -9.26 34.59 -9.85
N THR A 312 -10.47 34.18 -9.45
CA THR A 312 -10.77 33.76 -8.08
C THR A 312 -9.99 32.51 -7.67
N TRP A 313 -9.96 31.49 -8.53
CA TRP A 313 -9.18 30.28 -8.28
C TRP A 313 -7.70 30.61 -8.08
N TYR A 314 -7.14 31.44 -8.97
CA TYR A 314 -5.74 31.87 -8.91
C TYR A 314 -5.45 32.62 -7.61
N HIS A 315 -6.31 33.58 -7.28
CA HIS A 315 -6.16 34.44 -6.12
C HIS A 315 -6.20 33.64 -4.81
N GLU A 316 -7.21 32.78 -4.60
CA GLU A 316 -7.31 31.95 -3.38
C GLU A 316 -6.11 31.01 -3.20
N HIS A 317 -5.62 30.39 -4.28
CA HIS A 317 -4.49 29.46 -4.21
C HIS A 317 -3.15 30.16 -3.93
N VAL A 318 -2.92 31.33 -4.55
CA VAL A 318 -1.72 32.13 -4.30
C VAL A 318 -1.77 32.73 -2.91
N GLU A 319 -2.90 33.30 -2.49
CA GLU A 319 -3.06 33.87 -1.16
C GLU A 319 -2.85 32.82 -0.06
N ASP A 320 -3.50 31.65 -0.17
CA ASP A 320 -3.31 30.54 0.77
C ASP A 320 -1.84 30.14 0.89
N THR A 321 -1.14 30.07 -0.26
CA THR A 321 0.26 29.70 -0.31
C THR A 321 1.15 30.78 0.33
N LEU A 322 0.92 32.06 0.03
CA LEU A 322 1.69 33.17 0.56
C LEU A 322 1.49 33.34 2.07
N ARG A 323 0.25 33.27 2.56
CA ARG A 323 -0.07 33.37 4.00
C ARG A 323 0.56 32.26 4.84
N LYS A 324 0.73 31.07 4.26
CA LYS A 324 1.36 29.90 4.91
C LYS A 324 2.88 29.82 4.69
N SER A 325 3.47 30.78 3.98
CA SER A 325 4.88 30.80 3.62
C SER A 325 5.65 31.88 4.38
N SER A 326 6.99 31.82 4.33
CA SER A 326 7.85 32.85 4.91
C SER A 326 7.99 34.08 4.00
N ASP A 327 8.42 35.21 4.55
CA ASP A 327 8.74 36.44 3.81
C ASP A 327 9.66 36.20 2.61
N ILE A 328 10.58 35.22 2.71
CA ILE A 328 11.51 34.84 1.63
C ILE A 328 10.75 34.35 0.39
N ILE A 329 9.68 33.58 0.57
CA ILE A 329 8.83 33.09 -0.52
C ILE A 329 8.03 34.24 -1.13
N THR A 330 7.49 35.11 -0.29
CA THR A 330 6.73 36.29 -0.74
C THR A 330 7.63 37.20 -1.58
N ALA A 331 8.82 37.54 -1.08
CA ALA A 331 9.80 38.33 -1.83
C ALA A 331 10.22 37.63 -3.13
N TYR A 332 10.49 36.33 -3.09
CA TYR A 332 10.78 35.55 -4.30
C TYR A 332 9.67 35.65 -5.35
N TYR A 333 8.42 35.52 -4.93
CA TYR A 333 7.28 35.51 -5.83
C TYR A 333 7.01 36.88 -6.44
N LEU A 334 7.10 37.94 -5.63
CA LEU A 334 7.02 39.32 -6.10
C LEU A 334 8.12 39.61 -7.13
N ALA A 335 9.37 39.21 -6.86
CA ALA A 335 10.45 39.38 -7.80
C ALA A 335 10.22 38.58 -9.09
N PHE A 336 9.69 37.36 -8.98
CA PHE A 336 9.36 36.51 -10.14
C PHE A 336 8.30 37.15 -11.05
N LEU A 337 7.23 37.71 -10.48
CA LEU A 337 6.19 38.41 -11.24
C LEU A 337 6.72 39.73 -11.81
N TRP A 338 7.45 40.51 -11.02
CA TRP A 338 7.95 41.83 -11.39
C TRP A 338 8.98 41.78 -12.53
N SER A 339 9.85 40.76 -12.50
CA SER A 339 10.91 40.58 -13.51
C SER A 339 10.38 40.05 -14.85
N SER A 340 9.07 39.85 -14.98
CA SER A 340 8.44 39.42 -16.23
C SER A 340 8.26 40.59 -17.20
N ASP A 341 8.37 40.31 -18.50
CA ASP A 341 8.08 41.30 -19.56
C ASP A 341 6.58 41.61 -19.69
N GLU A 342 5.71 40.74 -19.19
CA GLU A 342 4.26 40.90 -19.24
C GLU A 342 3.75 41.93 -18.23
N GLU A 343 3.05 42.96 -18.73
CA GLU A 343 2.47 44.01 -17.90
C GLU A 343 1.47 43.47 -16.86
N ALA A 344 0.65 42.49 -17.23
CA ALA A 344 -0.32 41.87 -16.33
C ALA A 344 0.34 41.23 -15.09
N LYS A 345 1.50 40.58 -15.25
CA LYS A 345 2.26 39.99 -14.14
C LYS A 345 2.85 41.06 -13.23
N ARG A 346 3.34 42.17 -13.79
CA ARG A 346 3.82 43.33 -13.01
C ARG A 346 2.71 44.01 -12.21
N ILE A 347 1.54 44.20 -12.82
CA ILE A 347 0.35 44.73 -12.11
C ILE A 347 -0.01 43.79 -10.96
N ASP A 348 -0.04 42.48 -11.19
CA ASP A 348 -0.43 41.53 -10.16
C ASP A 348 0.57 41.46 -8.99
N ALA A 349 1.88 41.67 -9.24
CA ALA A 349 2.86 41.86 -8.17
C ALA A 349 2.51 43.04 -7.27
N ILE A 350 2.04 44.17 -7.84
CA ILE A 350 1.56 45.32 -7.07
C ILE A 350 0.28 44.96 -6.30
N CYS A 351 -0.65 44.23 -6.94
CA CYS A 351 -1.86 43.75 -6.29
C CYS A 351 -1.54 42.96 -5.01
N TRP A 352 -0.56 42.05 -5.04
CA TRP A 352 -0.16 41.26 -3.87
C TRP A 352 0.45 42.11 -2.75
N VAL A 353 1.27 43.12 -3.09
CA VAL A 353 1.81 44.06 -2.10
C VAL A 353 0.68 44.84 -1.40
N GLN A 354 -0.30 45.32 -2.16
CA GLN A 354 -1.45 46.05 -1.63
C GLN A 354 -2.38 45.13 -0.81
N HIS A 355 -2.76 43.98 -1.36
CA HIS A 355 -3.69 43.02 -0.75
C HIS A 355 -3.19 42.45 0.57
N LEU A 356 -1.90 42.06 0.62
CA LEU A 356 -1.29 41.48 1.82
C LEU A 356 -0.70 42.54 2.76
N ASN A 357 -0.83 43.83 2.43
CA ASN A 357 -0.24 44.95 3.17
C ASN A 357 1.27 44.74 3.45
N ILE A 358 2.02 44.36 2.41
CA ILE A 358 3.43 43.98 2.56
C ILE A 358 4.25 45.23 2.94
N PRO A 359 4.99 45.22 4.06
CA PRO A 359 5.85 46.33 4.46
C PRO A 359 6.89 46.65 3.40
N GLN A 360 7.21 47.94 3.22
CA GLN A 360 8.14 48.38 2.18
C GLN A 360 9.49 47.68 2.31
N ASP A 361 10.04 47.50 3.52
CA ASP A 361 11.29 46.77 3.80
C ASP A 361 11.29 45.30 3.36
N LYS A 362 10.13 44.68 3.17
CA LYS A 362 9.97 43.30 2.71
C LYS A 362 9.79 43.16 1.19
N ILE A 363 9.63 44.26 0.47
CA ILE A 363 9.53 44.27 -0.99
C ILE A 363 10.93 44.02 -1.61
N PRO A 364 11.06 43.16 -2.63
CA PRO A 364 12.34 42.93 -3.31
C PRO A 364 12.94 44.22 -3.87
N ASP A 365 14.26 44.38 -3.80
CA ASP A 365 14.95 45.60 -4.24
C ASP A 365 14.68 45.95 -5.70
N VAL A 366 14.62 44.94 -6.57
CA VAL A 366 14.29 45.09 -8.01
C VAL A 366 12.93 45.76 -8.23
N MET A 367 11.98 45.56 -7.30
CA MET A 367 10.65 46.14 -7.35
C MET A 367 10.61 47.47 -6.60
N ARG A 368 11.23 47.54 -5.42
CA ARG A 368 11.29 48.74 -4.56
C ARG A 368 11.93 49.93 -5.28
N ASN A 369 13.01 49.70 -6.03
CA ASN A 369 13.73 50.75 -6.75
C ASN A 369 12.86 51.41 -7.83
N GLU A 370 11.90 50.67 -8.39
CA GLU A 370 10.96 51.17 -9.40
C GLU A 370 9.58 51.53 -8.83
N TRP A 371 9.35 51.30 -7.53
CA TRP A 371 8.03 51.39 -6.91
C TRP A 371 7.43 52.81 -6.93
N ASN A 372 8.28 53.84 -6.80
CA ASN A 372 7.88 55.26 -6.71
C ASN A 372 8.13 56.07 -7.98
N VAL A 373 8.46 55.40 -9.09
CA VAL A 373 8.69 56.06 -10.38
C VAL A 373 7.35 56.59 -10.93
N PRO A 374 7.21 57.90 -11.24
CA PRO A 374 5.95 58.50 -11.69
C PRO A 374 5.30 57.79 -12.89
N GLU A 375 6.12 57.29 -13.81
CA GLU A 375 5.71 56.54 -15.00
C GLU A 375 4.98 55.23 -14.66
N ARG A 376 5.08 54.75 -13.42
CA ARG A 376 4.40 53.54 -12.93
C ARG A 376 3.08 53.82 -12.20
N GLU A 377 2.64 55.08 -12.06
CA GLU A 377 1.38 55.40 -11.37
C GLU A 377 0.17 54.74 -12.03
N SER A 378 0.13 54.67 -13.37
CA SER A 378 -0.94 53.99 -14.11
C SER A 378 -1.09 52.52 -13.71
N LEU A 379 0.03 51.80 -13.49
CA LEU A 379 0.00 50.41 -13.06
C LEU A 379 -0.50 50.29 -11.61
N ARG A 380 -0.11 51.23 -10.74
CA ARG A 380 -0.56 51.26 -9.34
C ARG A 380 -2.06 51.52 -9.24
N GLU A 381 -2.59 52.40 -10.07
CA GLU A 381 -4.03 52.68 -10.12
C GLU A 381 -4.83 51.48 -10.64
N GLN A 382 -4.36 50.83 -11.71
CA GLN A 382 -4.96 49.59 -12.20
C GLN A 382 -4.95 48.49 -11.11
N ALA A 383 -3.84 48.34 -10.39
CA ALA A 383 -3.73 47.40 -9.29
C ALA A 383 -4.73 47.70 -8.16
N ARG A 384 -4.90 48.98 -7.76
CA ARG A 384 -5.89 49.38 -6.75
C ARG A 384 -7.30 48.97 -7.16
N MET A 385 -7.67 49.16 -8.43
CA MET A 385 -8.97 48.77 -8.96
C MET A 385 -9.17 47.25 -8.94
N ILE A 386 -8.17 46.47 -9.35
CA ILE A 386 -8.22 45.01 -9.32
C ILE A 386 -8.33 44.49 -7.88
N VAL A 387 -7.55 45.05 -6.95
CA VAL A 387 -7.61 44.68 -5.52
C VAL A 387 -8.98 45.01 -4.94
N ALA A 388 -9.57 46.16 -5.28
CA ALA A 388 -10.92 46.52 -4.88
C ALA A 388 -11.97 45.55 -5.44
N GLU A 389 -11.86 45.18 -6.72
CA GLU A 389 -12.75 44.19 -7.36
C GLU A 389 -12.62 42.80 -6.72
N ARG A 390 -11.39 42.33 -6.48
CA ARG A 390 -11.13 41.04 -5.81
C ARG A 390 -11.65 41.04 -4.39
N SER A 391 -11.43 42.13 -3.66
CA SER A 391 -11.98 42.32 -2.31
C SER A 391 -13.50 42.27 -2.35
N PHE A 392 -14.14 42.95 -3.31
CA PHE A 392 -15.59 42.91 -3.50
C PHE A 392 -16.12 41.50 -3.82
N ARG A 393 -15.41 40.73 -4.64
CA ARG A 393 -15.77 39.33 -4.93
C ARG A 393 -15.54 38.39 -3.74
N ASN A 394 -14.50 38.65 -2.94
CA ASN A 394 -14.17 37.90 -1.73
C ASN A 394 -15.05 38.29 -0.52
N LEU A 395 -15.75 39.44 -0.55
CA LEU A 395 -16.84 39.77 0.38
C LEU A 395 -18.05 38.82 0.24
N GLY A 396 -17.97 37.81 -0.62
CA GLY A 396 -18.95 36.75 -0.72
C GLY A 396 -19.02 35.81 0.48
N ALA A 397 -18.33 36.03 1.60
CA ALA A 397 -18.59 35.24 2.81
C ALA A 397 -19.99 35.56 3.38
N PRO A 398 -20.65 34.63 4.08
CA PRO A 398 -21.90 34.91 4.77
C PRO A 398 -21.68 35.99 5.85
N GLU A 399 -22.62 36.93 5.97
CA GLU A 399 -22.63 37.84 7.12
C GLU A 399 -22.96 37.05 8.40
N GLU A 400 -22.51 37.55 9.54
CA GLU A 400 -22.78 36.90 10.83
C GLU A 400 -24.29 36.80 11.08
N GLY A 401 -24.80 35.57 11.25
CA GLY A 401 -26.23 35.30 11.41
C GLY A 401 -27.05 35.28 10.12
N GLU A 402 -26.43 35.39 8.93
CA GLU A 402 -27.12 35.26 7.65
C GLU A 402 -27.59 33.82 7.41
N GLN A 403 -28.90 33.61 7.23
CA GLN A 403 -29.46 32.32 6.83
C GLN A 403 -29.34 32.12 5.32
N LEU A 404 -28.56 31.12 4.91
CA LEU A 404 -28.41 30.73 3.51
C LEU A 404 -29.40 29.64 3.10
N PHE A 405 -29.72 29.62 1.81
CA PHE A 405 -30.59 28.61 1.20
C PHE A 405 -29.99 28.08 -0.09
N ALA A 406 -30.00 26.76 -0.26
CA ALA A 406 -29.74 26.14 -1.56
C ALA A 406 -30.93 26.43 -2.48
N SER A 407 -30.76 27.43 -3.35
CA SER A 407 -31.77 27.95 -4.27
C SER A 407 -31.46 27.53 -5.71
N GLY A 408 -32.45 27.60 -6.61
CA GLY A 408 -32.31 27.13 -8.00
C GLY A 408 -32.65 25.65 -8.20
N LEU A 409 -33.20 24.99 -7.18
CA LEU A 409 -33.81 23.66 -7.23
C LEU A 409 -35.35 23.80 -7.14
N ASP A 410 -36.07 22.68 -7.01
CA ASP A 410 -37.54 22.69 -6.88
C ASP A 410 -38.04 23.41 -5.61
N LYS A 411 -37.19 23.50 -4.58
CA LYS A 411 -37.45 24.24 -3.34
C LYS A 411 -36.18 24.86 -2.77
N ASN A 412 -36.36 25.84 -1.89
CA ASN A 412 -35.26 26.46 -1.15
C ASN A 412 -35.01 25.68 0.15
N TRP A 413 -33.86 25.04 0.25
CA TRP A 413 -33.48 24.27 1.43
C TRP A 413 -32.54 25.07 2.33
N PRO A 414 -32.79 25.16 3.65
CA PRO A 414 -31.89 25.83 4.57
C PRO A 414 -30.50 25.15 4.60
N ILE A 415 -29.47 25.98 4.71
CA ILE A 415 -28.08 25.54 4.89
C ILE A 415 -27.63 25.94 6.30
N LYS A 416 -27.03 25.00 7.03
CA LYS A 416 -26.39 25.23 8.33
C LYS A 416 -24.92 24.86 8.26
N ILE A 417 -24.06 25.80 8.60
CA ILE A 417 -22.61 25.59 8.65
C ILE A 417 -22.24 25.20 10.08
N VAL A 418 -21.56 24.06 10.23
CA VAL A 418 -21.11 23.51 11.51
C VAL A 418 -19.63 23.85 11.66
N GLU A 419 -19.37 24.97 12.31
CA GLU A 419 -18.01 25.51 12.53
C GLU A 419 -17.65 25.65 14.02
N THR A 420 -18.60 25.37 14.92
CA THR A 420 -18.42 25.36 16.39
C THR A 420 -18.84 24.03 16.99
N GLU A 421 -18.43 23.78 18.24
CA GLU A 421 -18.82 22.59 18.98
C GLU A 421 -20.35 22.55 19.21
N GLU A 422 -20.96 23.68 19.55
CA GLU A 422 -22.41 23.78 19.80
C GLU A 422 -23.22 23.44 18.55
N GLY A 423 -22.81 23.95 17.38
CA GLY A 423 -23.45 23.63 16.11
C GLY A 423 -23.31 22.14 15.76
N PHE A 424 -22.19 21.52 16.13
CA PHE A 424 -21.96 20.10 15.90
C PHE A 424 -22.86 19.25 16.81
N VAL A 425 -22.94 19.59 18.10
CA VAL A 425 -23.85 18.94 19.05
C VAL A 425 -25.31 19.11 18.62
N GLU A 426 -25.72 20.28 18.14
CA GLU A 426 -27.07 20.51 17.60
C GLU A 426 -27.37 19.56 16.43
N MET A 427 -26.47 19.49 15.45
CA MET A 427 -26.61 18.60 14.30
C MET A 427 -26.76 17.14 14.74
N CYS A 428 -25.89 16.67 15.63
CA CYS A 428 -25.95 15.30 16.16
C CYS A 428 -27.25 15.04 16.95
N SER A 429 -27.74 16.01 17.72
CA SER A 429 -29.03 15.91 18.41
C SER A 429 -30.17 15.76 17.42
N LYS A 430 -30.20 16.57 16.36
CA LYS A 430 -31.22 16.52 15.30
C LYS A 430 -31.21 15.20 14.54
N LEU A 431 -30.03 14.67 14.22
CA LEU A 431 -29.91 13.34 13.61
C LEU A 431 -30.42 12.25 14.58
N GLY A 432 -30.10 12.36 15.87
CA GLY A 432 -30.58 11.44 16.90
C GLY A 432 -32.10 11.47 17.11
N GLU A 433 -32.73 12.64 17.03
CA GLU A 433 -34.19 12.81 17.04
C GLU A 433 -34.81 12.09 15.83
N LEU A 434 -34.27 12.34 14.63
CA LEU A 434 -34.76 11.69 13.40
C LEU A 434 -34.66 10.17 13.45
N ILE A 435 -33.56 9.62 13.98
CA ILE A 435 -33.36 8.17 14.16
C ILE A 435 -34.40 7.56 15.12
N LYS A 436 -34.86 8.31 16.13
CA LYS A 436 -35.88 7.83 17.08
C LYS A 436 -37.29 7.87 16.49
N GLU A 437 -37.56 8.82 15.60
CA GLU A 437 -38.88 9.06 15.04
C GLU A 437 -39.18 8.23 13.78
N SER A 438 -38.14 7.71 13.11
CA SER A 438 -38.25 7.00 11.84
C SER A 438 -37.59 5.63 11.87
N GLU A 439 -38.23 4.62 11.27
CA GLU A 439 -37.66 3.27 11.14
C GLU A 439 -36.48 3.23 10.17
N GLU A 440 -36.53 4.02 9.09
CA GLU A 440 -35.45 4.17 8.11
C GLU A 440 -35.11 5.65 7.92
N VAL A 441 -33.82 5.99 8.03
CA VAL A 441 -33.30 7.34 7.85
C VAL A 441 -32.32 7.36 6.69
N TYR A 442 -32.60 8.20 5.68
CA TYR A 442 -31.67 8.41 4.56
C TYR A 442 -30.92 9.74 4.76
N VAL A 443 -29.60 9.69 4.72
CA VAL A 443 -28.74 10.87 4.79
C VAL A 443 -27.98 11.02 3.49
N GLY A 444 -28.21 12.12 2.77
CA GLY A 444 -27.39 12.48 1.62
C GLY A 444 -25.99 12.86 2.08
N TYR A 445 -24.96 12.38 1.42
CA TYR A 445 -23.56 12.63 1.75
C TYR A 445 -22.80 13.10 0.53
N ASP A 446 -21.98 14.13 0.73
CA ASP A 446 -20.85 14.42 -0.11
C ASP A 446 -19.67 14.93 0.74
N SER A 447 -18.51 15.13 0.12
CA SER A 447 -17.38 15.78 0.78
C SER A 447 -16.50 16.57 -0.16
N GLU A 448 -16.04 17.74 0.29
CA GLU A 448 -15.08 18.55 -0.44
C GLU A 448 -13.71 18.49 0.19
N GLY A 449 -12.70 18.21 -0.63
CA GLY A 449 -11.33 18.05 -0.21
C GLY A 449 -10.39 18.50 -1.30
N LYS A 450 -9.17 18.85 -0.91
CA LYS A 450 -8.19 19.29 -1.90
C LYS A 450 -7.62 18.08 -2.64
N GLU A 451 -7.48 18.16 -3.97
CA GLU A 451 -6.41 17.40 -4.64
C GLU A 451 -5.07 17.75 -3.98
N ALA A 452 -4.17 16.79 -3.86
CA ALA A 452 -2.86 16.95 -3.21
C ALA A 452 -2.24 18.35 -3.47
N ASN A 453 -2.18 19.21 -2.43
CA ASN A 453 -1.65 20.57 -2.58
C ASN A 453 -0.22 20.48 -3.15
N LEU A 454 0.15 21.33 -4.11
CA LEU A 454 1.51 21.33 -4.68
C LEU A 454 2.60 21.58 -3.61
N VAL A 455 2.22 22.17 -2.47
CA VAL A 455 3.11 22.42 -1.31
C VAL A 455 3.18 21.25 -0.32
N GLN A 456 2.10 20.49 -0.20
CA GLN A 456 2.00 19.28 0.64
C GLN A 456 1.29 18.19 -0.17
N PRO A 457 1.96 17.63 -1.19
CA PRO A 457 1.32 16.61 -1.99
C PRO A 457 1.03 15.44 -1.05
N GLY A 458 -0.15 14.82 -1.06
CA GLY A 458 -0.52 13.68 -0.21
C GLY A 458 -1.05 13.98 1.20
N ASN A 459 -1.25 15.26 1.53
CA ASN A 459 -2.11 15.70 2.64
C ASN A 459 -3.47 16.20 2.10
N ALA A 460 -4.08 15.41 1.22
CA ALA A 460 -5.42 15.65 0.70
C ALA A 460 -6.44 15.43 1.83
N LYS A 461 -6.57 16.43 2.71
CA LYS A 461 -7.53 16.43 3.80
C LYS A 461 -8.89 16.85 3.28
N ILE A 462 -9.93 16.16 3.75
CA ILE A 462 -11.30 16.64 3.58
C ILE A 462 -11.44 17.97 4.32
N ALA A 463 -11.83 19.01 3.57
CA ALA A 463 -12.06 20.33 4.11
C ALA A 463 -13.49 20.47 4.63
N LEU A 464 -14.46 19.87 3.93
CA LEU A 464 -15.88 19.89 4.26
C LEU A 464 -16.51 18.50 4.15
N VAL A 465 -17.40 18.18 5.07
CA VAL A 465 -18.34 17.06 4.92
C VAL A 465 -19.74 17.65 4.83
N GLN A 466 -20.51 17.26 3.82
CA GLN A 466 -21.88 17.74 3.65
C GLN A 466 -22.87 16.61 3.91
N LEU A 467 -23.88 16.91 4.72
CA LEU A 467 -24.96 15.98 5.05
C LEU A 467 -26.30 16.62 4.74
N PHE A 468 -27.20 15.85 4.15
CA PHE A 468 -28.56 16.29 3.90
C PHE A 468 -29.58 15.39 4.58
N PHE A 469 -30.25 15.93 5.60
CA PHE A 469 -31.32 15.28 6.36
C PHE A 469 -32.23 16.34 6.99
N LEU A 470 -33.47 15.98 7.38
CA LEU A 470 -34.47 16.93 7.88
C LEU A 470 -34.63 18.17 7.00
N GLU A 471 -34.65 17.98 5.67
CA GLU A 471 -34.80 19.07 4.72
C GLU A 471 -33.72 20.17 4.86
N THR A 472 -32.57 19.86 5.48
CA THR A 472 -31.52 20.83 5.81
C THR A 472 -30.17 20.31 5.34
N ALA A 473 -29.41 21.15 4.65
CA ALA A 473 -28.02 20.86 4.28
C ALA A 473 -27.08 21.32 5.40
N TRP A 474 -26.40 20.36 6.03
CA TRP A 474 -25.43 20.60 7.08
C TRP A 474 -24.03 20.50 6.48
N ILE A 475 -23.25 21.57 6.61
CA ILE A 475 -21.87 21.65 6.08
C ILE A 475 -20.93 21.68 7.27
N ILE A 476 -20.24 20.56 7.51
CA ILE A 476 -19.25 20.42 8.58
C ILE A 476 -17.92 20.99 8.10
N ASP A 477 -17.46 22.06 8.75
CA ASP A 477 -16.20 22.72 8.43
C ASP A 477 -15.03 22.11 9.20
N ASN A 478 -14.41 21.08 8.63
CA ASN A 478 -13.29 20.39 9.27
C ASN A 478 -12.06 21.29 9.44
N VAL A 479 -11.85 22.25 8.54
CA VAL A 479 -10.71 23.18 8.64
C VAL A 479 -10.86 24.06 9.87
N ARG A 480 -12.09 24.55 10.14
CA ARG A 480 -12.37 25.36 11.31
C ARG A 480 -12.39 24.53 12.59
N LEU A 481 -13.02 23.37 12.58
CA LEU A 481 -13.11 22.48 13.75
C LEU A 481 -11.73 21.95 14.17
N GLU A 482 -10.87 21.52 13.24
CA GLU A 482 -9.50 21.07 13.56
C GLU A 482 -8.62 22.21 14.11
N SER A 483 -8.99 23.48 13.88
CA SER A 483 -8.25 24.64 14.41
C SER A 483 -8.58 24.98 15.87
N LEU A 484 -9.61 24.37 16.45
CA LEU A 484 -10.01 24.60 17.84
C LEU A 484 -9.23 23.64 18.76
N GLU A 485 -8.43 24.19 19.68
CA GLU A 485 -7.64 23.41 20.65
C GLU A 485 -8.52 22.93 21.83
N LEU A 486 -9.35 21.89 21.65
CA LEU A 486 -10.22 21.38 22.72
C LEU A 486 -10.26 19.83 22.78
N ASP A 487 -9.88 19.26 23.93
CA ASP A 487 -9.98 17.83 24.24
C ASP A 487 -11.44 17.29 24.25
N VAL A 488 -12.44 18.18 24.27
CA VAL A 488 -13.88 17.84 24.30
C VAL A 488 -14.38 17.32 22.94
N GLN A 489 -13.65 17.58 21.86
CA GLN A 489 -14.05 17.21 20.50
C GLN A 489 -14.18 15.69 20.30
N ASP A 490 -13.35 14.88 20.93
CA ASP A 490 -13.34 13.43 20.68
C ASP A 490 -14.69 12.78 21.06
N LYS A 491 -15.42 13.32 22.04
CA LYS A 491 -16.78 12.84 22.40
C LYS A 491 -17.83 13.19 21.35
N VAL A 492 -17.78 14.40 20.80
CA VAL A 492 -18.74 14.86 19.78
C VAL A 492 -18.50 14.11 18.48
N TRP A 493 -17.24 13.88 18.10
CA TRP A 493 -16.88 13.03 16.96
C TRP A 493 -17.28 11.57 17.14
N ALA A 494 -17.13 11.01 18.35
CA ALA A 494 -17.61 9.67 18.66
C ALA A 494 -19.14 9.58 18.55
N ASP A 495 -19.87 10.54 19.12
CA ASP A 495 -21.34 10.62 19.04
C ASP A 495 -21.83 10.76 17.59
N PHE A 496 -21.14 11.58 16.80
CA PHE A 496 -21.35 11.69 15.36
C PHE A 496 -21.15 10.36 14.64
N ALA A 497 -20.04 9.66 14.91
CA ALA A 497 -19.74 8.38 14.30
C ALA A 497 -20.75 7.29 14.68
N ASP A 498 -21.16 7.26 15.95
CA ASP A 498 -22.18 6.34 16.45
C ASP A 498 -23.52 6.54 15.74
N LYS A 499 -23.97 7.80 15.62
CA LYS A 499 -25.25 8.14 14.99
C LYS A 499 -25.26 7.95 13.48
N LEU A 500 -24.21 8.37 12.78
CA LEU A 500 -24.18 8.39 11.31
C LEU A 500 -23.69 7.06 10.71
N PHE A 501 -22.62 6.49 11.25
CA PHE A 501 -21.92 5.37 10.60
C PHE A 501 -22.18 4.01 11.24
N ARG A 502 -22.36 3.95 12.57
CA ARG A 502 -22.62 2.68 13.29
C ARG A 502 -24.11 2.35 13.43
N SER A 503 -24.99 3.32 13.22
CA SER A 503 -26.43 3.11 13.27
C SER A 503 -26.92 2.24 12.11
N GLU A 504 -27.63 1.15 12.42
CA GLU A 504 -28.26 0.30 11.41
C GLU A 504 -29.49 0.98 10.75
N ASN A 505 -30.10 1.95 11.43
CA ASN A 505 -31.27 2.68 10.94
C ASN A 505 -30.91 3.81 9.96
N VAL A 506 -29.64 4.22 9.92
CA VAL A 506 -29.16 5.28 9.04
C VAL A 506 -28.51 4.67 7.81
N LEU A 507 -29.08 4.95 6.64
CA LEU A 507 -28.51 4.63 5.34
C LEU A 507 -27.87 5.90 4.76
N LEU A 508 -26.55 5.88 4.65
CA LEU A 508 -25.79 6.96 4.03
C LEU A 508 -25.81 6.79 2.51
N VAL A 509 -26.15 7.85 1.79
CA VAL A 509 -26.29 7.83 0.34
C VAL A 509 -25.40 8.89 -0.28
N GLY A 510 -24.49 8.48 -1.15
CA GLY A 510 -23.67 9.41 -1.92
C GLY A 510 -23.30 8.87 -3.29
N PHE A 511 -22.35 9.51 -3.96
CA PHE A 511 -21.99 9.21 -5.35
C PHE A 511 -20.48 8.91 -5.48
N ASP A 512 -20.13 7.74 -6.04
CA ASP A 512 -18.73 7.27 -6.14
C ASP A 512 -17.97 7.13 -4.79
N MET A 513 -18.76 6.84 -3.74
CA MET A 513 -18.40 6.83 -2.31
C MET A 513 -17.15 6.04 -1.89
N GLN A 514 -16.63 5.14 -2.71
CA GLN A 514 -15.50 4.31 -2.29
C GLN A 514 -14.24 5.13 -2.00
N ASN A 515 -13.98 6.16 -2.80
CA ASN A 515 -12.84 7.05 -2.55
C ASN A 515 -13.15 8.04 -1.43
N ASP A 516 -14.37 8.57 -1.38
CA ASP A 516 -14.76 9.56 -0.35
C ASP A 516 -14.68 8.98 1.05
N LEU A 517 -15.13 7.73 1.25
CA LEU A 517 -14.97 7.06 2.55
C LEU A 517 -13.50 6.82 2.93
N ARG A 518 -12.60 6.58 1.96
CA ARG A 518 -11.16 6.49 2.27
C ARG A 518 -10.59 7.86 2.63
N ASN A 519 -11.00 8.90 1.91
CA ASN A 519 -10.59 10.27 2.17
C ASN A 519 -11.16 10.77 3.51
N LEU A 520 -12.32 10.27 3.94
CA LEU A 520 -12.94 10.61 5.21
C LEU A 520 -12.04 10.24 6.40
N MET A 521 -11.25 9.17 6.26
CA MET A 521 -10.24 8.77 7.24
C MET A 521 -9.04 9.73 7.32
N THR A 522 -8.99 10.80 6.52
CA THR A 522 -7.98 11.87 6.65
C THR A 522 -8.36 12.93 7.70
N VAL A 523 -9.63 12.96 8.14
CA VAL A 523 -10.11 13.85 9.20
C VAL A 523 -9.57 13.34 10.53
N SER A 524 -8.74 14.16 11.18
CA SER A 524 -7.83 13.67 12.22
C SER A 524 -8.55 13.25 13.51
N ASN A 525 -9.67 13.88 13.85
CA ASN A 525 -10.49 13.51 14.99
C ASN A 525 -11.37 12.29 14.70
N LEU A 526 -11.90 12.17 13.48
CA LEU A 526 -12.75 11.05 13.09
C LEU A 526 -11.97 9.73 13.04
N GLN A 527 -10.76 9.73 12.47
CA GLN A 527 -9.91 8.52 12.42
C GLN A 527 -9.54 7.95 13.80
N LYS A 528 -9.65 8.73 14.88
CA LYS A 528 -9.39 8.25 16.25
C LYS A 528 -10.56 7.46 16.82
N VAL A 529 -11.78 7.71 16.32
CA VAL A 529 -13.02 7.21 16.93
C VAL A 529 -13.70 6.13 16.11
N ILE A 530 -13.38 5.98 14.82
CA ILE A 530 -13.98 4.98 13.93
C ILE A 530 -12.95 4.41 12.94
N GLU A 531 -13.09 3.13 12.60
CA GLU A 531 -12.40 2.50 11.49
C GLU A 531 -13.28 2.40 10.25
N LEU A 532 -12.67 2.44 9.05
CA LEU A 532 -13.37 2.26 7.78
C LEU A 532 -14.18 0.95 7.69
N SER A 533 -13.76 -0.09 8.44
CA SER A 533 -14.43 -1.39 8.49
C SER A 533 -15.78 -1.36 9.22
N GLU A 534 -16.00 -0.35 10.07
CA GLU A 534 -17.23 -0.16 10.85
C GLU A 534 -18.33 0.52 10.03
N ILE A 535 -17.97 1.21 8.94
CA ILE A 535 -18.91 1.92 8.06
C ILE A 535 -19.56 0.91 7.09
N LYS A 536 -20.76 0.43 7.46
CA LYS A 536 -21.44 -0.66 6.74
C LYS A 536 -22.64 -0.22 5.90
N ASN A 537 -23.41 0.75 6.36
CA ASN A 537 -24.69 1.10 5.74
C ASN A 537 -24.58 2.26 4.76
N VAL A 538 -23.81 2.05 3.68
CA VAL A 538 -23.54 3.09 2.66
C VAL A 538 -23.94 2.59 1.27
N VAL A 539 -24.80 3.35 0.59
CA VAL A 539 -25.20 3.12 -0.81
C VAL A 539 -24.52 4.12 -1.73
N CYS A 540 -23.93 3.60 -2.80
CA CYS A 540 -23.37 4.40 -3.87
C CYS A 540 -24.37 4.52 -5.03
N LEU A 541 -24.80 5.73 -5.35
CA LEU A 541 -25.76 5.99 -6.44
C LEU A 541 -25.27 5.57 -7.82
N LYS A 542 -23.96 5.68 -8.07
CA LYS A 542 -23.35 5.22 -9.31
C LYS A 542 -23.54 3.71 -9.49
N GLU A 543 -23.25 2.95 -8.44
CA GLU A 543 -23.41 1.49 -8.40
C GLU A 543 -24.89 1.11 -8.46
N LEU A 544 -25.77 1.86 -7.79
CA LEU A 544 -27.22 1.66 -7.87
C LEU A 544 -27.74 1.88 -9.29
N GLY A 545 -27.30 2.95 -9.96
CA GLY A 545 -27.64 3.22 -11.35
C GLY A 545 -27.18 2.12 -12.29
N GLU A 546 -25.95 1.62 -12.11
CA GLU A 546 -25.42 0.48 -12.86
C GLU A 546 -26.20 -0.81 -12.60
N ALA A 547 -26.56 -1.10 -11.34
CA ALA A 547 -27.34 -2.26 -10.96
C ALA A 547 -28.74 -2.22 -11.59
N ILE A 548 -29.41 -1.07 -11.54
CA ILE A 548 -30.72 -0.86 -12.17
C ILE A 548 -30.61 -1.03 -13.69
N CYS A 549 -29.57 -0.50 -14.32
CA CYS A 549 -29.34 -0.64 -15.76
C CYS A 549 -29.21 -2.10 -16.23
N ARG A 550 -28.71 -3.00 -15.38
CA ARG A 550 -28.61 -4.43 -15.69
C ARG A 550 -29.97 -5.12 -15.68
N VAL A 551 -30.92 -4.55 -14.96
CA VAL A 551 -32.30 -5.05 -14.85
C VAL A 551 -33.18 -4.38 -15.90
N ASP A 552 -33.35 -3.06 -15.79
CA ASP A 552 -34.10 -2.25 -16.75
C ASP A 552 -33.71 -0.76 -16.64
N LEU A 553 -33.03 -0.25 -17.68
CA LEU A 553 -32.63 1.16 -17.75
C LEU A 553 -33.83 2.12 -17.88
N GLN A 554 -35.00 1.64 -18.34
CA GLN A 554 -36.20 2.47 -18.46
C GLN A 554 -36.69 2.98 -17.11
N LEU A 555 -36.39 2.28 -16.01
CA LEU A 555 -36.69 2.74 -14.65
C LEU A 555 -36.06 4.10 -14.34
N LEU A 556 -34.86 4.35 -14.87
CA LEU A 556 -34.17 5.63 -14.70
C LEU A 556 -34.64 6.70 -15.70
N GLY A 557 -35.43 6.33 -16.72
CA GLY A 557 -35.85 7.25 -17.78
C GLY A 557 -34.69 7.78 -18.62
N MET A 558 -33.60 7.02 -18.71
CA MET A 558 -32.35 7.46 -19.33
C MET A 558 -32.15 6.87 -20.73
N PRO A 559 -31.67 7.67 -21.71
CA PRO A 559 -31.46 7.19 -23.07
C PRO A 559 -30.16 6.39 -23.25
N LYS A 560 -29.19 6.52 -22.33
CA LYS A 560 -27.86 5.89 -22.40
C LYS A 560 -27.38 5.48 -21.01
N SER A 561 -26.58 4.42 -20.94
CA SER A 561 -25.96 3.91 -19.71
C SER A 561 -24.74 4.75 -19.28
N THR A 562 -24.98 6.01 -18.86
CA THR A 562 -23.93 6.91 -18.36
C THR A 562 -24.30 7.45 -16.99
N PHE A 563 -23.67 6.93 -15.93
CA PHE A 563 -24.01 7.26 -14.54
C PHE A 563 -23.06 8.31 -13.98
N ARG A 564 -23.12 9.55 -14.48
CA ARG A 564 -22.49 10.73 -13.84
C ARG A 564 -23.54 11.46 -13.00
N LEU A 565 -23.18 12.03 -11.85
CA LEU A 565 -24.14 12.74 -10.99
C LEU A 565 -24.93 13.81 -11.73
N SER A 566 -24.25 14.65 -12.53
CA SER A 566 -24.91 15.68 -13.34
C SER A 566 -25.90 15.13 -14.39
N VAL A 567 -25.63 13.94 -14.92
CA VAL A 567 -26.52 13.27 -15.88
C VAL A 567 -27.74 12.69 -15.16
N LEU A 568 -27.52 12.05 -14.00
CA LEU A 568 -28.59 11.52 -13.17
C LEU A 568 -29.52 12.63 -12.69
N SER A 569 -28.95 13.73 -12.18
CA SER A 569 -29.71 14.90 -11.74
C SER A 569 -30.58 15.45 -12.89
N LYS A 570 -30.00 15.66 -14.07
CA LYS A 570 -30.74 16.19 -15.21
C LYS A 570 -31.88 15.28 -15.68
N HIS A 571 -31.67 13.96 -15.73
CA HIS A 571 -32.68 13.02 -16.25
C HIS A 571 -33.73 12.61 -15.20
N ILE A 572 -33.37 12.53 -13.92
CA ILE A 572 -34.24 12.04 -12.85
C ILE A 572 -34.99 13.19 -12.16
N LEU A 573 -34.30 14.32 -11.95
CA LEU A 573 -34.83 15.50 -11.26
C LEU A 573 -35.13 16.66 -12.21
N GLY A 574 -34.44 16.76 -13.35
CA GLY A 574 -34.54 17.89 -14.28
C GLY A 574 -33.56 19.03 -13.99
N TRP A 575 -32.77 18.90 -12.92
CA TRP A 575 -31.87 19.94 -12.42
C TRP A 575 -30.52 19.94 -13.16
N ASP A 576 -30.01 21.13 -13.48
CA ASP A 576 -28.65 21.32 -13.97
C ASP A 576 -27.72 21.65 -12.79
N ILE A 577 -26.62 20.92 -12.67
CA ILE A 577 -25.61 21.14 -11.62
C ILE A 577 -24.49 22.01 -12.20
N ASP A 578 -24.27 23.18 -11.60
CA ASP A 578 -23.11 24.02 -11.89
C ASP A 578 -21.84 23.36 -11.33
N LYS A 579 -20.75 23.33 -12.10
CA LYS A 579 -19.46 22.73 -11.74
C LYS A 579 -18.35 23.75 -11.53
N ALA A 580 -18.68 25.04 -11.52
CA ALA A 580 -17.70 26.12 -11.43
C ALA A 580 -16.80 26.02 -10.20
N GLU A 581 -17.33 25.54 -9.06
CA GLU A 581 -16.60 25.43 -7.79
C GLU A 581 -16.03 24.03 -7.52
N GLN A 582 -16.17 23.06 -8.44
CA GLN A 582 -15.65 21.71 -8.26
C GLN A 582 -14.13 21.67 -7.98
N ALA A 583 -13.37 22.58 -8.60
CA ALA A 583 -11.92 22.70 -8.45
C ALA A 583 -11.50 23.87 -7.54
N SER A 584 -12.39 24.35 -6.68
CA SER A 584 -12.16 25.50 -5.80
C SER A 584 -11.12 25.22 -4.71
N ASN A 585 -10.57 26.27 -4.08
CA ASN A 585 -9.69 26.06 -2.94
C ASN A 585 -10.50 25.81 -1.66
N TRP A 586 -10.99 24.58 -1.47
CA TRP A 586 -11.82 24.20 -0.32
C TRP A 586 -11.12 24.31 1.04
N GLN A 587 -9.81 24.51 1.08
CA GLN A 587 -9.02 24.77 2.29
C GLN A 587 -8.93 26.26 2.64
N PHE A 588 -9.34 27.15 1.73
CA PHE A 588 -9.32 28.60 1.94
C PHE A 588 -10.46 29.01 2.87
N ARG A 589 -10.19 29.96 3.78
CA ARG A 589 -11.19 30.53 4.68
C ARG A 589 -11.12 32.05 4.67
N PRO A 590 -12.27 32.75 4.77
CA PRO A 590 -13.64 32.20 4.86
C PRO A 590 -14.10 31.55 3.54
N LEU A 591 -15.11 30.68 3.62
CA LEU A 591 -15.76 30.15 2.42
C LEU A 591 -16.64 31.23 1.78
N ARG A 592 -16.66 31.27 0.44
CA ARG A 592 -17.58 32.09 -0.34
C ARG A 592 -18.98 31.45 -0.35
N LYS A 593 -20.03 32.28 -0.43
CA LYS A 593 -21.44 31.88 -0.59
C LYS A 593 -21.61 30.90 -1.73
N VAL A 594 -20.95 31.13 -2.87
CA VAL A 594 -21.01 30.21 -4.02
C VAL A 594 -20.38 28.84 -3.74
N GLN A 595 -19.31 28.77 -2.94
CA GLN A 595 -18.72 27.50 -2.50
C GLN A 595 -19.68 26.77 -1.55
N ILE A 596 -20.28 27.49 -0.60
CA ILE A 596 -21.25 26.95 0.37
C ILE A 596 -22.49 26.40 -0.36
N LEU A 597 -23.02 27.15 -1.33
CA LEU A 597 -24.16 26.73 -2.14
C LEU A 597 -23.84 25.49 -2.97
N TYR A 598 -22.69 25.48 -3.64
CA TYR A 598 -22.22 24.32 -4.42
C TYR A 598 -22.17 23.06 -3.54
N ALA A 599 -21.46 23.15 -2.40
CA ALA A 599 -21.29 22.04 -1.47
C ALA A 599 -22.63 21.53 -0.92
N ALA A 600 -23.56 22.42 -0.57
CA ALA A 600 -24.89 22.04 -0.11
C ALA A 600 -25.68 21.27 -1.20
N VAL A 601 -25.64 21.76 -2.44
CA VAL A 601 -26.38 21.17 -3.57
C VAL A 601 -25.93 19.73 -3.83
N ASP A 602 -24.64 19.43 -3.75
CA ASP A 602 -24.15 18.07 -4.04
C ASP A 602 -24.69 17.01 -3.07
N ALA A 603 -24.80 17.31 -1.76
CA ALA A 603 -25.46 16.43 -0.79
C ALA A 603 -27.00 16.36 -0.94
N ILE A 604 -27.64 17.46 -1.35
CA ILE A 604 -29.10 17.49 -1.62
C ILE A 604 -29.44 16.61 -2.82
N VAL A 605 -28.72 16.80 -3.93
CA VAL A 605 -28.99 16.13 -5.21
C VAL A 605 -28.90 14.61 -5.07
N VAL A 606 -27.89 14.10 -4.35
CA VAL A 606 -27.75 12.64 -4.14
C VAL A 606 -28.94 12.08 -3.37
N SER A 607 -29.40 12.77 -2.32
CA SER A 607 -30.56 12.32 -1.54
C SER A 607 -31.85 12.31 -2.37
N GLU A 608 -32.09 13.37 -3.15
CA GLU A 608 -33.31 13.51 -3.95
C GLU A 608 -33.34 12.53 -5.15
N ILE A 609 -32.19 12.30 -5.80
CA ILE A 609 -32.07 11.24 -6.81
C ILE A 609 -32.44 9.88 -6.20
N PHE A 610 -31.87 9.57 -5.02
CA PHE A 610 -32.14 8.32 -4.34
C PHE A 610 -33.62 8.15 -4.03
N LYS A 611 -34.25 9.14 -3.39
CA LYS A 611 -35.69 9.12 -3.09
C LYS A 611 -36.53 8.84 -4.33
N ARG A 612 -36.25 9.53 -5.44
CA ARG A 612 -36.97 9.32 -6.71
C ARG A 612 -36.76 7.90 -7.28
N ILE A 613 -35.56 7.35 -7.16
CA ILE A 613 -35.28 5.95 -7.55
C ILE A 613 -36.08 4.98 -6.66
N VAL A 614 -36.10 5.20 -5.35
CA VAL A 614 -36.85 4.36 -4.39
C VAL A 614 -38.35 4.40 -4.68
N GLU A 615 -38.91 5.59 -4.91
CA GLU A 615 -40.31 5.76 -5.29
C GLU A 615 -40.66 4.96 -6.56
N LYS A 616 -39.85 5.08 -7.61
CA LYS A 616 -40.05 4.34 -8.86
C LYS A 616 -39.88 2.82 -8.65
N ALA A 617 -38.90 2.39 -7.87
CA ALA A 617 -38.66 0.98 -7.60
C ALA A 617 -39.82 0.34 -6.81
N LYS A 618 -40.43 1.08 -5.86
CA LYS A 618 -41.61 0.62 -5.09
C LYS A 618 -42.85 0.49 -5.98
N LEU A 619 -43.02 1.37 -6.97
CA LEU A 619 -44.13 1.30 -7.92
C LEU A 619 -44.00 0.15 -8.94
N TRP A 620 -42.79 -0.38 -9.13
CA TRP A 620 -42.46 -1.38 -10.14
C TRP A 620 -42.75 -2.84 -9.70
N ASP A 621 -43.55 -3.05 -8.65
CA ASP A 621 -43.95 -4.36 -8.06
C ASP A 621 -42.83 -5.43 -8.07
N ALA A 622 -41.71 -5.10 -7.42
CA ALA A 622 -40.59 -6.01 -7.25
C ALA A 622 -40.27 -6.19 -5.77
N SER A 623 -41.09 -6.97 -5.08
CA SER A 623 -40.90 -7.36 -3.66
C SER A 623 -39.58 -8.10 -3.39
N VAL A 624 -38.82 -8.47 -4.44
CA VAL A 624 -37.56 -9.22 -4.36
C VAL A 624 -36.34 -8.45 -4.90
N GLU A 625 -36.50 -7.54 -5.88
CA GLU A 625 -35.34 -6.93 -6.56
C GLU A 625 -34.81 -5.66 -5.88
N TYR A 626 -35.64 -4.84 -5.22
CA TYR A 626 -35.16 -3.59 -4.61
C TYR A 626 -34.13 -3.81 -3.47
N PRO A 627 -34.37 -4.69 -2.47
CA PRO A 627 -33.36 -4.99 -1.45
C PRO A 627 -32.07 -5.58 -2.05
N ARG A 628 -32.19 -6.35 -3.14
CA ARG A 628 -31.06 -6.91 -3.88
C ARG A 628 -30.24 -5.82 -4.57
N LEU A 629 -30.89 -4.85 -5.20
CA LEU A 629 -30.24 -3.71 -5.85
C LEU A 629 -29.50 -2.84 -4.83
N LEU A 630 -30.12 -2.55 -3.67
CA LEU A 630 -29.45 -1.83 -2.58
C LEU A 630 -28.22 -2.57 -2.08
N LYS A 631 -28.31 -3.89 -1.91
CA LYS A 631 -27.16 -4.72 -1.51
C LYS A 631 -26.03 -4.68 -2.54
N GLN A 632 -26.35 -4.69 -3.83
CA GLN A 632 -25.36 -4.56 -4.91
C GLN A 632 -24.74 -3.17 -4.98
N ALA A 633 -25.48 -2.13 -4.57
CA ALA A 633 -24.98 -0.77 -4.48
C ALA A 633 -24.25 -0.45 -3.16
N ASN A 634 -24.27 -1.37 -2.19
CA ASN A 634 -23.67 -1.16 -0.88
C ASN A 634 -22.14 -1.23 -0.97
N VAL A 635 -21.46 -0.18 -0.53
CA VAL A 635 -20.00 -0.03 -0.68
C VAL A 635 -19.24 -1.10 0.10
N HIS A 636 -19.67 -1.39 1.33
CA HIS A 636 -19.06 -2.43 2.16
C HIS A 636 -19.20 -3.81 1.51
N TYR A 637 -20.39 -4.13 0.97
CA TYR A 637 -20.63 -5.37 0.23
C TYR A 637 -19.72 -5.50 -0.99
N LEU A 638 -19.57 -4.43 -1.78
CA LEU A 638 -18.70 -4.42 -2.96
C LEU A 638 -17.22 -4.62 -2.60
N ILE A 639 -16.74 -3.99 -1.53
CA ILE A 639 -15.37 -4.19 -1.02
C ILE A 639 -15.20 -5.63 -0.55
N PHE A 640 -16.17 -6.17 0.20
CA PHE A 640 -16.15 -7.54 0.68
C PHE A 640 -16.14 -8.56 -0.47
N GLU A 641 -17.01 -8.42 -1.48
CA GLU A 641 -17.01 -9.30 -2.65
C GLU A 641 -15.70 -9.22 -3.43
N LYS A 642 -15.16 -8.01 -3.65
CA LYS A 642 -13.87 -7.84 -4.32
C LYS A 642 -12.73 -8.51 -3.54
N ASN A 643 -12.73 -8.40 -2.21
CA ASN A 643 -11.75 -9.06 -1.35
C ASN A 643 -11.96 -10.57 -1.27
N ARG A 644 -13.20 -11.05 -1.29
CA ARG A 644 -13.53 -12.47 -1.39
C ARG A 644 -13.01 -13.03 -2.71
N ASN A 645 -13.23 -12.32 -3.82
CA ASN A 645 -12.73 -12.72 -5.14
C ASN A 645 -11.20 -12.63 -5.23
N LYS A 646 -10.56 -11.68 -4.53
CA LYS A 646 -9.09 -11.65 -4.36
C LYS A 646 -8.55 -12.77 -3.49
N LYS A 647 -9.25 -13.18 -2.43
CA LYS A 647 -8.89 -14.32 -1.57
C LYS A 647 -9.13 -15.66 -2.27
N LEU A 648 -10.21 -15.76 -3.06
CA LEU A 648 -10.52 -16.87 -3.95
C LEU A 648 -9.56 -16.93 -5.14
N ALA A 649 -8.97 -15.81 -5.56
CA ALA A 649 -7.76 -15.77 -6.38
C ALA A 649 -6.55 -16.20 -5.54
N GLN A 650 -6.56 -17.45 -5.08
CA GLN A 650 -5.48 -18.07 -4.33
C GLN A 650 -4.20 -18.01 -5.18
N LYS A 651 -3.11 -17.54 -4.57
CA LYS A 651 -1.79 -17.50 -5.20
C LYS A 651 -1.45 -18.92 -5.65
N MET A 652 -1.13 -19.10 -6.94
CA MET A 652 -0.79 -20.40 -7.51
C MET A 652 0.26 -21.10 -6.60
N PRO A 653 0.07 -22.39 -6.24
CA PRO A 653 1.02 -23.12 -5.41
C PRO A 653 2.43 -23.06 -5.99
N CYS A 654 3.45 -23.22 -5.15
CA CYS A 654 4.82 -23.33 -5.64
C CYS A 654 4.98 -24.58 -6.53
N TRP A 655 5.94 -24.56 -7.46
CA TRP A 655 6.08 -25.63 -8.45
C TRP A 655 6.07 -27.06 -7.88
N PRO A 656 6.74 -27.38 -6.75
CA PRO A 656 6.71 -28.74 -6.20
C PRO A 656 5.32 -29.23 -5.78
N GLU A 657 4.49 -28.34 -5.25
CA GLU A 657 3.13 -28.66 -4.83
C GLU A 657 2.19 -28.74 -6.04
N LEU A 658 2.30 -27.76 -6.95
CA LEU A 658 1.56 -27.75 -8.20
C LEU A 658 1.85 -28.99 -9.05
N PHE A 659 3.12 -29.38 -9.17
CA PHE A 659 3.54 -30.60 -9.87
C PHE A 659 2.85 -31.84 -9.30
N LYS A 660 2.85 -32.03 -7.97
CA LYS A 660 2.16 -33.17 -7.35
C LYS A 660 0.67 -33.21 -7.70
N MET A 661 0.00 -32.05 -7.67
CA MET A 661 -1.42 -31.95 -7.98
C MET A 661 -1.71 -32.28 -9.46
N LEU A 662 -0.90 -31.75 -10.38
CA LEU A 662 -1.10 -31.95 -11.82
C LEU A 662 -0.68 -33.36 -12.26
N SER A 663 0.41 -33.91 -11.73
CA SER A 663 0.82 -35.29 -12.03
C SER A 663 -0.18 -36.32 -11.52
N ALA A 664 -0.91 -36.02 -10.43
CA ALA A 664 -2.00 -36.86 -9.95
C ALA A 664 -3.24 -36.87 -10.89
N CYS A 665 -3.28 -35.98 -11.89
CA CYS A 665 -4.35 -35.95 -12.89
C CYS A 665 -4.15 -36.94 -14.03
N HIS A 666 -2.93 -37.47 -14.20
CA HIS A 666 -2.59 -38.40 -15.27
C HIS A 666 -3.16 -39.79 -14.97
N ASP A 667 -3.85 -40.36 -15.96
CA ASP A 667 -4.34 -41.74 -15.94
C ASP A 667 -3.42 -42.62 -16.80
N PRO A 668 -2.63 -43.53 -16.20
CA PRO A 668 -1.71 -44.41 -16.93
C PRO A 668 -2.39 -45.34 -17.94
N ASN A 669 -3.70 -45.53 -17.83
CA ASN A 669 -4.47 -46.43 -18.70
C ASN A 669 -5.04 -45.71 -19.93
N LYS A 670 -4.84 -44.40 -20.06
CA LYS A 670 -5.26 -43.60 -21.22
C LYS A 670 -4.03 -43.11 -21.98
N ALA A 671 -4.17 -42.96 -23.30
CA ALA A 671 -3.15 -42.29 -24.10
C ALA A 671 -2.91 -40.88 -23.52
N SER A 672 -1.66 -40.56 -23.20
CA SER A 672 -1.25 -39.25 -22.70
C SER A 672 -0.57 -38.43 -23.78
N ILE A 673 -0.58 -37.12 -23.57
CA ILE A 673 0.19 -36.16 -24.38
C ILE A 673 1.08 -35.33 -23.46
N ARG A 674 2.24 -34.91 -23.97
CA ARG A 674 3.09 -33.93 -23.31
C ARG A 674 2.43 -32.55 -23.38
N PRO A 675 2.73 -31.62 -22.46
CA PRO A 675 2.19 -30.26 -22.51
C PRO A 675 2.44 -29.58 -23.87
N SER A 676 3.63 -29.74 -24.44
CA SER A 676 4.00 -29.17 -25.75
C SER A 676 3.23 -29.71 -26.95
N GLU A 677 2.56 -30.87 -26.79
CA GLU A 677 1.71 -31.46 -27.82
C GLU A 677 0.27 -30.96 -27.72
N ALA A 678 -0.12 -30.38 -26.59
CA ALA A 678 -1.40 -29.70 -26.45
C ALA A 678 -1.35 -28.32 -27.12
N LYS A 679 -2.23 -28.11 -28.10
CA LYS A 679 -2.35 -26.85 -28.84
C LYS A 679 -3.68 -26.19 -28.54
N VAL A 680 -3.63 -24.97 -28.01
CA VAL A 680 -4.80 -24.25 -27.49
C VAL A 680 -4.91 -22.88 -28.14
N ILE A 681 -6.13 -22.41 -28.36
CA ILE A 681 -6.45 -21.01 -28.63
C ILE A 681 -7.43 -20.54 -27.56
N VAL A 682 -7.14 -19.40 -26.93
CA VAL A 682 -7.98 -18.82 -25.88
C VAL A 682 -8.84 -17.69 -26.40
N ASP A 683 -10.09 -17.62 -25.94
CA ASP A 683 -10.93 -16.43 -26.10
C ASP A 683 -10.38 -15.26 -25.25
N THR A 684 -10.71 -14.04 -25.65
CA THR A 684 -10.44 -12.78 -24.95
C THR A 684 -10.92 -12.74 -23.50
N MET A 685 -11.93 -13.55 -23.14
CA MET A 685 -12.43 -13.65 -21.76
C MET A 685 -11.54 -14.50 -20.84
N VAL A 686 -10.65 -15.34 -21.40
CA VAL A 686 -9.85 -16.32 -20.65
C VAL A 686 -8.35 -16.23 -20.94
N LEU A 687 -7.86 -15.06 -21.39
CA LEU A 687 -6.45 -14.80 -21.69
C LEU A 687 -5.51 -15.14 -20.51
N GLY A 688 -5.96 -14.88 -19.28
CA GLY A 688 -5.20 -15.21 -18.07
C GLY A 688 -4.95 -16.71 -17.91
N PHE A 689 -5.90 -17.55 -18.31
CA PHE A 689 -5.75 -19.00 -18.32
C PHE A 689 -4.75 -19.46 -19.38
N GLY A 690 -4.80 -18.86 -20.59
CA GLY A 690 -3.83 -19.12 -21.65
C GLY A 690 -2.39 -18.90 -21.21
N LYS A 691 -2.12 -17.78 -20.53
CA LYS A 691 -0.78 -17.48 -19.98
C LYS A 691 -0.29 -18.48 -18.93
N ILE A 692 -1.20 -19.17 -18.25
CA ILE A 692 -0.85 -20.21 -17.27
C ILE A 692 -0.51 -21.51 -17.99
N LEU A 693 -1.25 -21.86 -19.04
CA LEU A 693 -0.94 -23.00 -19.90
C LEU A 693 0.42 -22.86 -20.58
N GLU A 694 0.78 -21.67 -21.09
CA GLU A 694 2.11 -21.39 -21.65
C GLU A 694 3.24 -21.70 -20.65
N LYS A 695 3.03 -21.44 -19.35
CA LYS A 695 4.03 -21.73 -18.31
C LYS A 695 4.20 -23.23 -18.01
N LEU A 696 3.26 -24.07 -18.44
CA LEU A 696 3.39 -25.53 -18.43
C LEU A 696 4.01 -26.06 -19.73
N GLY A 697 4.36 -25.19 -20.68
CA GLY A 697 4.91 -25.59 -21.98
C GLY A 697 3.85 -25.93 -23.02
N VAL A 698 2.58 -25.59 -22.79
CA VAL A 698 1.49 -25.75 -23.79
C VAL A 698 1.64 -24.71 -24.90
N ASP A 699 1.40 -25.12 -26.15
CA ASP A 699 1.38 -24.22 -27.30
C ASP A 699 0.04 -23.45 -27.33
N VAL A 700 0.05 -22.19 -26.91
CA VAL A 700 -1.15 -21.36 -26.77
C VAL A 700 -1.11 -20.16 -27.71
N ILE A 701 -2.20 -19.94 -28.46
CA ILE A 701 -2.47 -18.68 -29.15
C ILE A 701 -3.28 -17.78 -28.21
N VAL A 702 -2.71 -16.63 -27.85
CA VAL A 702 -3.35 -15.59 -27.02
C VAL A 702 -3.68 -14.37 -27.89
N PRO A 703 -4.93 -14.21 -28.37
CA PRO A 703 -5.31 -13.11 -29.23
C PRO A 703 -5.33 -11.77 -28.47
N ASN A 704 -4.88 -10.69 -29.11
CA ASN A 704 -4.86 -9.35 -28.50
C ASN A 704 -6.24 -8.68 -28.54
N LYS A 705 -7.06 -8.99 -29.54
CA LYS A 705 -8.40 -8.42 -29.75
C LYS A 705 -9.38 -9.50 -30.24
N PRO A 706 -10.70 -9.33 -30.07
CA PRO A 706 -11.69 -10.30 -30.56
C PRO A 706 -11.58 -10.60 -32.06
N ALA A 707 -11.22 -9.60 -32.87
CA ALA A 707 -11.01 -9.78 -34.32
C ALA A 707 -9.86 -10.75 -34.64
N ASP A 708 -8.80 -10.77 -33.82
CA ASP A 708 -7.67 -11.69 -34.01
C ASP A 708 -8.08 -13.13 -33.71
N PHE A 709 -8.89 -13.34 -32.67
CA PHE A 709 -9.44 -14.64 -32.31
C PHE A 709 -10.29 -15.21 -33.46
N HIS A 710 -11.24 -14.42 -33.98
CA HIS A 710 -12.06 -14.86 -35.12
C HIS A 710 -11.25 -15.12 -36.39
N ARG A 711 -10.18 -14.37 -36.64
CA ARG A 711 -9.28 -14.61 -37.78
C ARG A 711 -8.57 -15.95 -37.67
N GLU A 712 -8.04 -16.30 -36.50
CA GLU A 712 -7.38 -17.60 -36.30
C GLU A 712 -8.38 -18.76 -36.36
N LEU A 713 -9.61 -18.57 -35.85
CA LEU A 713 -10.69 -19.54 -36.01
C LEU A 713 -11.09 -19.75 -37.48
N ALA A 714 -11.13 -18.68 -38.28
CA ALA A 714 -11.40 -18.79 -39.72
C ALA A 714 -10.31 -19.60 -40.44
N LYS A 715 -9.04 -19.39 -40.11
CA LYS A 715 -7.92 -20.19 -40.63
C LYS A 715 -7.98 -21.66 -40.20
N MET A 716 -8.48 -21.93 -38.99
CA MET A 716 -8.72 -23.31 -38.54
C MET A 716 -9.85 -23.95 -39.36
N LYS A 717 -10.84 -23.17 -39.79
CA LYS A 717 -12.00 -23.67 -40.54
C LYS A 717 -11.66 -23.94 -42.01
N ASP A 718 -10.88 -23.09 -42.65
CA ASP A 718 -10.47 -23.26 -44.05
C ASP A 718 -9.28 -24.22 -44.25
N GLY A 719 -8.70 -24.70 -43.14
CA GLY A 719 -7.59 -25.66 -43.14
C GLY A 719 -6.22 -25.02 -43.38
N SER A 720 -6.12 -23.69 -43.43
CA SER A 720 -4.85 -22.96 -43.54
C SER A 720 -4.06 -22.93 -42.22
N SER A 721 -4.68 -23.29 -41.10
CA SER A 721 -4.01 -23.52 -39.81
C SER A 721 -4.40 -24.86 -39.18
N GLU A 722 -3.55 -25.33 -38.28
CA GLU A 722 -3.77 -26.56 -37.53
C GLU A 722 -4.92 -26.47 -36.53
N GLN A 723 -5.59 -27.59 -36.28
CA GLN A 723 -6.69 -27.65 -35.31
C GLN A 723 -6.18 -27.49 -33.87
N ARG A 724 -6.76 -26.55 -33.14
CA ARG A 724 -6.45 -26.24 -31.73
C ARG A 724 -7.67 -26.43 -30.84
N ILE A 725 -7.45 -26.70 -29.55
CA ILE A 725 -8.49 -26.72 -28.52
C ILE A 725 -8.94 -25.27 -28.28
N ILE A 726 -10.24 -25.00 -28.39
CA ILE A 726 -10.80 -23.68 -28.11
C ILE A 726 -11.16 -23.59 -26.63
N ALA A 727 -10.38 -22.83 -25.86
CA ALA A 727 -10.68 -22.54 -24.46
C ALA A 727 -11.54 -21.27 -24.36
N THR A 728 -12.77 -21.41 -23.86
CA THR A 728 -13.75 -20.32 -23.77
C THR A 728 -14.74 -20.54 -22.61
N VAL A 729 -15.68 -19.62 -22.42
CA VAL A 729 -16.75 -19.68 -21.42
C VAL A 729 -18.11 -19.82 -22.10
N GLU A 730 -19.10 -20.34 -21.39
CA GLU A 730 -20.49 -20.37 -21.86
C GLU A 730 -20.98 -18.94 -22.13
N SER A 731 -21.09 -18.59 -23.40
CA SER A 731 -21.36 -17.23 -23.89
C SER A 731 -22.05 -17.27 -25.23
N LYS A 732 -22.58 -16.12 -25.68
CA LYS A 732 -23.13 -15.98 -27.04
C LYS A 732 -22.10 -16.32 -28.13
N SER A 733 -20.81 -16.07 -27.87
CA SER A 733 -19.71 -16.42 -28.77
C SER A 733 -19.57 -17.94 -28.89
N TYR A 734 -19.52 -18.66 -27.75
CA TYR A 734 -19.49 -20.12 -27.74
C TYR A 734 -20.71 -20.74 -28.44
N GLU A 735 -21.92 -20.24 -28.15
CA GLU A 735 -23.16 -20.71 -28.75
C GLU A 735 -23.16 -20.60 -30.29
N ALA A 736 -22.51 -19.56 -30.84
CA ALA A 736 -22.35 -19.40 -32.28
C ALA A 736 -21.31 -20.38 -32.88
N MET A 737 -20.29 -20.76 -32.11
CA MET A 737 -19.18 -21.60 -32.59
C MET A 737 -19.37 -23.10 -32.34
N LYS A 738 -20.22 -23.50 -31.39
CA LYS A 738 -20.33 -24.89 -30.91
C LYS A 738 -20.71 -25.93 -31.96
N ASN A 739 -21.38 -25.50 -33.03
CA ASN A 739 -21.77 -26.36 -34.15
C ASN A 739 -20.70 -26.40 -35.26
N GLU A 740 -19.76 -25.45 -35.25
CA GLU A 740 -18.74 -25.31 -36.30
C GLU A 740 -17.40 -25.96 -35.91
N TYR A 741 -17.12 -26.09 -34.62
CA TYR A 741 -15.89 -26.68 -34.10
C TYR A 741 -16.23 -27.83 -33.15
N SER A 742 -15.32 -28.80 -32.99
CA SER A 742 -15.56 -30.01 -32.19
C SER A 742 -14.70 -30.11 -30.92
N LYS A 743 -13.67 -29.27 -30.78
CA LYS A 743 -12.72 -29.32 -29.66
C LYS A 743 -12.83 -28.08 -28.77
N PHE A 744 -13.52 -28.21 -27.65
CA PHE A 744 -13.68 -27.14 -26.67
C PHE A 744 -13.16 -27.54 -25.29
N PHE A 745 -12.57 -26.57 -24.61
CA PHE A 745 -12.41 -26.57 -23.16
C PHE A 745 -13.29 -25.45 -22.58
N LEU A 746 -14.41 -25.83 -21.98
CA LEU A 746 -15.35 -24.88 -21.40
C LEU A 746 -15.02 -24.62 -19.94
N MET A 747 -14.62 -23.39 -19.64
CA MET A 747 -14.40 -22.94 -18.28
C MET A 747 -15.73 -22.50 -17.67
N LYS A 748 -16.22 -23.27 -16.70
CA LYS A 748 -17.46 -22.97 -15.97
C LYS A 748 -17.19 -21.99 -14.85
N ASP A 749 -18.10 -21.04 -14.62
CA ASP A 749 -18.09 -20.22 -13.41
C ASP A 749 -16.76 -19.47 -13.15
N VAL A 750 -16.15 -18.91 -14.19
CA VAL A 750 -14.80 -18.29 -14.17
C VAL A 750 -14.66 -17.15 -13.14
N TYR A 751 -15.76 -16.57 -12.67
CA TYR A 751 -15.78 -15.56 -11.62
C TYR A 751 -15.77 -16.13 -10.19
N SER A 752 -16.15 -17.40 -10.01
CA SER A 752 -16.32 -18.05 -8.70
C SER A 752 -15.46 -19.29 -8.50
N VAL A 753 -14.97 -19.92 -9.57
CA VAL A 753 -14.10 -21.10 -9.53
C VAL A 753 -12.64 -20.67 -9.68
N GLN A 754 -11.76 -21.30 -8.90
CA GLN A 754 -10.34 -20.98 -8.92
C GLN A 754 -9.69 -21.44 -10.24
N VAL A 755 -8.76 -20.64 -10.75
CA VAL A 755 -8.02 -20.95 -11.98
C VAL A 755 -7.26 -22.28 -11.89
N LEU A 756 -6.78 -22.64 -10.70
CA LEU A 756 -6.13 -23.93 -10.44
C LEU A 756 -7.07 -25.12 -10.70
N THR A 757 -8.35 -24.99 -10.34
CA THR A 757 -9.35 -26.02 -10.59
C THR A 757 -9.54 -26.24 -12.08
N HIS A 758 -9.65 -25.18 -12.87
CA HIS A 758 -9.72 -25.29 -14.34
C HIS A 758 -8.45 -25.87 -14.96
N LEU A 759 -7.28 -25.56 -14.39
CA LEU A 759 -6.03 -26.14 -14.85
C LEU A 759 -5.98 -27.66 -14.59
N ILE A 760 -6.44 -28.10 -13.42
CA ILE A 760 -6.58 -29.52 -13.07
C ILE A 760 -7.58 -30.21 -14.01
N GLU A 761 -8.74 -29.59 -14.25
CA GLU A 761 -9.76 -30.10 -15.18
C GLU A 761 -9.22 -30.24 -16.59
N PHE A 762 -8.47 -29.24 -17.07
CA PHE A 762 -7.82 -29.28 -18.38
C PHE A 762 -6.84 -30.45 -18.48
N CYS A 763 -5.95 -30.60 -17.51
CA CYS A 763 -4.99 -31.73 -17.47
C CYS A 763 -5.70 -33.09 -17.41
N LYS A 764 -6.80 -33.21 -16.66
CA LYS A 764 -7.61 -34.44 -16.60
C LYS A 764 -8.33 -34.74 -17.91
N GLN A 765 -8.96 -33.72 -18.51
CA GLN A 765 -9.76 -33.88 -19.73
C GLN A 765 -8.90 -34.32 -20.92
N TYR A 766 -7.69 -33.78 -21.03
CA TYR A 766 -6.77 -34.08 -22.13
C TYR A 766 -5.65 -35.06 -21.74
N ASN A 767 -5.72 -35.66 -20.54
CA ASN A 767 -4.75 -36.60 -19.99
C ASN A 767 -3.28 -36.16 -20.19
N ILE A 768 -2.96 -34.95 -19.74
CA ILE A 768 -1.64 -34.35 -19.96
C ILE A 768 -0.64 -34.95 -18.97
N GLU A 769 0.45 -35.51 -19.48
CA GLU A 769 1.54 -36.06 -18.67
C GLU A 769 2.54 -34.94 -18.33
N ILE A 770 2.45 -34.44 -17.09
CA ILE A 770 3.36 -33.40 -16.59
C ILE A 770 4.57 -34.04 -15.92
N LYS A 771 5.78 -33.63 -16.34
CA LYS A 771 7.06 -33.90 -15.70
C LYS A 771 7.56 -32.69 -14.95
N TYR A 772 8.46 -32.93 -14.00
CA TYR A 772 8.98 -31.87 -13.12
C TYR A 772 9.75 -30.78 -13.89
N GLU A 773 10.27 -31.11 -15.07
CA GLU A 773 10.99 -30.23 -15.99
C GLU A 773 10.08 -29.26 -16.76
N ASP A 774 8.77 -29.50 -16.82
CA ASP A 774 7.80 -28.71 -17.58
C ASP A 774 7.45 -27.37 -16.86
N ASN A 775 8.35 -26.86 -16.03
CA ASN A 775 8.25 -25.58 -15.34
C ASN A 775 8.87 -24.45 -16.16
N HIS A 776 8.07 -23.76 -16.97
CA HIS A 776 8.52 -22.66 -17.81
C HIS A 776 8.28 -21.26 -17.21
N GLY A 777 7.91 -21.14 -15.93
CA GLY A 777 7.67 -19.82 -15.33
C GLY A 777 7.01 -19.77 -13.95
N PHE A 778 6.95 -20.87 -13.21
CA PHE A 778 6.53 -20.90 -11.82
C PHE A 778 7.76 -20.81 -10.91
N LEU A 779 7.74 -19.92 -9.91
CA LEU A 779 8.87 -19.69 -8.99
C LEU A 779 9.27 -21.00 -8.29
N SER A 780 10.51 -21.44 -8.53
CA SER A 780 11.17 -22.50 -7.77
C SER A 780 11.45 -21.98 -6.35
N ALA A 781 11.05 -22.73 -5.33
CA ALA A 781 11.38 -22.41 -3.93
C ALA A 781 12.88 -22.55 -3.61
N TYR A 782 13.70 -23.00 -4.58
CA TYR A 782 15.15 -23.06 -4.47
C TYR A 782 15.79 -21.86 -5.16
N PRO A 783 16.67 -21.10 -4.48
CA PRO A 783 17.58 -20.20 -5.18
C PRO A 783 18.44 -21.04 -6.11
N LYS A 784 18.45 -20.71 -7.41
CA LYS A 784 19.42 -21.27 -8.35
C LYS A 784 20.81 -20.99 -7.78
N LYS A 785 21.49 -22.02 -7.28
CA LYS A 785 22.94 -21.98 -7.12
C LYS A 785 23.51 -21.86 -8.53
N GLU A 786 24.01 -20.68 -8.88
CA GLU A 786 24.95 -20.54 -9.99
C GLU A 786 26.12 -21.48 -9.71
N VAL A 787 26.17 -22.61 -10.42
CA VAL A 787 27.38 -23.40 -10.53
C VAL A 787 28.31 -22.60 -11.44
N LYS A 788 29.12 -21.74 -10.83
CA LYS A 788 30.34 -21.22 -11.46
C LYS A 788 31.27 -22.42 -11.69
N GLY A 789 31.33 -22.90 -12.93
CA GLY A 789 32.46 -23.69 -13.39
C GLY A 789 33.67 -22.78 -13.52
N ARG A 790 34.63 -22.90 -12.59
CA ARG A 790 36.05 -22.59 -12.84
C ARG A 790 36.62 -23.78 -13.61
N GLU A 791 36.98 -23.54 -14.86
CA GLU A 791 38.37 -23.40 -15.34
C GLU A 791 39.06 -24.76 -15.50
N GLU A 792 39.37 -25.11 -16.74
CA GLU A 792 40.78 -25.12 -17.13
C GLU A 792 40.94 -24.99 -18.65
N ASN A 793 41.76 -24.00 -19.01
CA ASN A 793 42.41 -23.79 -20.28
C ASN A 793 43.10 -25.06 -20.78
N GLU A 794 43.15 -25.25 -22.09
CA GLU A 794 44.38 -25.06 -22.88
C GLU A 794 44.12 -25.42 -24.36
N GLY A 795 44.70 -24.63 -25.28
CA GLY A 795 44.96 -25.13 -26.64
C GLY A 795 44.62 -24.23 -27.83
N ARG A 796 45.16 -23.01 -27.86
CA ARG A 796 45.94 -22.41 -28.96
C ARG A 796 45.56 -22.65 -30.45
N MET A 797 45.60 -21.50 -31.14
CA MET A 797 45.96 -21.23 -32.55
C MET A 797 44.86 -21.49 -33.59
N GLY A 798 44.52 -20.55 -34.47
CA GLY A 798 45.12 -19.25 -34.75
C GLY A 798 44.45 -18.64 -35.99
N THR A 799 44.82 -17.39 -36.25
CA THR A 799 44.42 -16.47 -37.33
C THR A 799 43.06 -15.80 -37.25
#